data_AF-A0AA86SRC9-F1
#
_entry.id   AF-A0AA86SRC9-F1
#
_cell.length_a   1.000
_cell.length_b   1.000
_cell.length_c   1.000
_cell.angle_alpha   90.00
_cell.angle_beta   90.00
_cell.angle_gamma   90.00
#
_symmetry.space_group_name_H-M   'P 1'
#
loop_
_entity.id
_entity.type
_entity.pdbx_description
1 polymer ?
#
loop_
_entity_poly.entity_id
_entity_poly.type
_entity_poly.pdbx_seq_one_letter_code
_entity_poly.pdbx_strand_id
1 'polypeptide(L)'
;MVLSTEEATNSVKAVAFSFLTDEEVRQSSRIKITSPILLNSLQHPVPGGLYDAALGPLDDKSLYVDMRASQLELIMKGDVIRAKSLDSINSDESIHPSDGDESQGCKAEQLGENWTSLQFSEAMSNALSADDTRANIIRAMESATTNDMSLGGGETTDEEDITSVENAKRDKRKKGKLSNKLAAQNKLSGSLLPSQVKDILELLWENEARLCSYISDIQDQGFGKKAGHSMFFLENIFVPPIKFRPPTKGGDDLASGDMNASPGCEWLGNVSVMEHPQTVLLTKVLQCNISLGDAHINKLDPSKVLSRWMDLQQSVNVLFDNKTASGQRDVATGICQLLEKKEGIFRQKMMGKRVNFACRSVISPDPYLAVNEIGIPPYFALKLSYPEFIEKCIDHNMYTGYTDERVTPWNVMKLRNAILNGPESHPGATHYADKQAIVKLPPKGKLLSLISRKLPSSKGVILDHGKISDQEFERKVVYRHLRDGDVVLVNRQPTLHKPSIMAHIVRVLKGEKTVRMHYANCSTYNADFDGDEINVHFPQDEISRAEAYNIVNANNQYVKPTSGDPIRALIQDHIVSAALLTKKDTFISYEEFNQLLYSSGVSMAKLGSFFGKEGQKVFISNSESDMFLFPPAIWKPKPLWTGKQVISALLYYITRDSPPFTVEKNAKIPSSFFKTQVREGARYTLDNSKKKDEDEDKLLIHKNDLVRGVVDKAQFGDYGIIHTVQELYGSNVAGNLLSALSRLFTTFLQMHGFTCGVDDLMITEEKDVERMNQLRSCEEIGDIVHQEFVGVMTSDNIDPITMQLNIEKKIRSNGEAALTYLDRKMISNLNSRTSSGTLKELLSEGILKPSGKNCISLMTTSGAKGSMSTVDTAYALIEKSRLVDNISRSAAQVNFQQISSHLGQQELEGKRVPRMVSGKTLPCFAPWDCSPRAGGFIIDRFLTALHPQEYYFHCMAGREGLVDTAVKTSRSGYLQRCLMKNLECLKVCYDHTVRDADGSIIQFHYGEDGVDVHQTSFINKFEALSTNKELVSNCCRQLDRSSPYINKLPYALKAKAEKFFRDFSKQRNLGSLKRADFLKLIEHKYVSCLAQPGEPVGVLASQSVGEPATQMT
;
A
#
# COMPACT_ATOMS: atom_id res chain seq x y z
N MET A 1 0.73 -1.92 -49.60
CA MET A 1 2.17 -1.58 -49.55
C MET A 1 2.50 -1.24 -48.11
N VAL A 2 3.27 -2.08 -47.42
CA VAL A 2 3.83 -1.76 -46.09
C VAL A 2 5.27 -1.34 -46.35
N LEU A 3 5.52 -0.03 -46.40
CA LEU A 3 6.87 0.49 -46.34
C LEU A 3 7.35 0.28 -44.90
N SER A 4 8.33 -0.60 -44.77
CA SER A 4 9.22 -0.74 -43.63
C SER A 4 9.94 0.58 -43.36
N THR A 5 9.33 1.47 -42.58
CA THR A 5 10.10 2.44 -41.82
C THR A 5 10.46 1.75 -40.51
N GLU A 6 11.75 1.49 -40.31
CA GLU A 6 12.35 1.14 -39.03
C GLU A 6 11.63 1.91 -37.92
N GLU A 7 10.99 1.20 -36.99
CA GLU A 7 10.39 1.84 -35.82
C GLU A 7 11.52 2.51 -35.05
N ALA A 8 11.65 3.82 -35.20
CA ALA A 8 12.58 4.61 -34.40
C ALA A 8 12.14 4.43 -32.93
N THR A 9 12.83 3.56 -32.20
CA THR A 9 12.62 3.34 -30.76
C THR A 9 13.22 4.53 -30.01
N ASN A 10 12.62 5.71 -30.19
CA ASN A 10 13.05 6.93 -29.56
C ASN A 10 12.58 6.93 -28.10
N SER A 11 13.52 6.93 -27.16
CA SER A 11 13.23 7.13 -25.74
C SER A 11 13.06 8.62 -25.44
N VAL A 12 11.99 9.00 -24.74
CA VAL A 12 11.80 10.37 -24.25
C VAL A 12 12.88 10.68 -23.21
N LYS A 13 13.78 11.63 -23.51
CA LYS A 13 14.85 12.06 -22.58
C LYS A 13 14.36 13.08 -21.56
N ALA A 14 13.53 14.04 -22.00
CA ALA A 14 12.96 15.09 -21.16
C ALA A 14 11.65 15.59 -21.79
N VAL A 15 10.81 16.22 -20.97
CA VAL A 15 9.58 16.92 -21.41
C VAL A 15 9.70 18.37 -20.97
N ALA A 16 9.75 19.29 -21.94
CA ALA A 16 9.75 20.73 -21.69
C ALA A 16 8.32 21.27 -21.86
N PHE A 17 7.86 22.07 -20.91
CA PHE A 17 6.55 22.72 -20.98
C PHE A 17 6.72 24.15 -21.50
N SER A 18 5.96 24.51 -22.53
CA SER A 18 5.95 25.85 -23.13
C SER A 18 4.52 26.27 -23.53
N PHE A 19 4.35 27.55 -23.84
CA PHE A 19 3.12 28.08 -24.41
C PHE A 19 3.23 28.13 -25.94
N LEU A 20 2.14 27.81 -26.63
CA LEU A 20 2.07 27.98 -28.08
C LEU A 20 1.74 29.44 -28.40
N THR A 21 2.47 30.02 -29.35
CA THR A 21 2.13 31.34 -29.90
C THR A 21 0.88 31.27 -30.76
N ASP A 22 0.22 32.41 -30.97
CA ASP A 22 -0.98 32.48 -31.81
C ASP A 22 -0.76 31.98 -33.25
N GLU A 23 0.43 32.23 -33.81
CA GLU A 23 0.81 31.73 -35.12
C GLU A 23 0.94 30.20 -35.14
N GLU A 24 1.55 29.61 -34.11
CA GLU A 24 1.70 28.16 -33.97
C GLU A 24 0.35 27.48 -33.74
N VAL A 25 -0.56 28.08 -32.97
CA VAL A 25 -1.94 27.62 -32.80
C VAL A 25 -2.67 27.59 -34.15
N ARG A 26 -2.50 28.63 -34.99
CA ARG A 26 -3.09 28.65 -36.33
C ARG A 26 -2.46 27.64 -37.28
N GLN A 27 -1.14 27.45 -37.22
CA GLN A 27 -0.44 26.47 -38.06
C GLN A 27 -0.82 25.03 -37.73
N SER A 28 -1.00 24.73 -36.44
CA SER A 28 -1.41 23.41 -35.93
C SER A 28 -2.90 23.13 -36.05
N SER A 29 -3.75 24.16 -36.14
CA SER A 29 -5.21 24.00 -36.31
C SER A 29 -5.59 23.66 -37.76
N ARG A 30 -6.58 22.79 -37.94
CA ARG A 30 -7.07 22.38 -39.28
C ARG A 30 -8.30 23.17 -39.75
N ILE A 31 -9.18 23.56 -38.84
CA ILE A 31 -10.42 24.28 -39.14
C ILE A 31 -10.69 25.37 -38.11
N LYS A 32 -11.26 26.49 -38.56
CA LYS A 32 -11.76 27.55 -37.68
C LYS A 32 -13.23 27.29 -37.35
N ILE A 33 -13.57 27.27 -36.07
CA ILE A 33 -14.95 27.10 -35.60
C ILE A 33 -15.67 28.44 -35.63
N THR A 34 -16.81 28.49 -36.32
CA THR A 34 -17.60 29.71 -36.54
C THR A 34 -19.04 29.58 -36.08
N SER A 35 -19.58 28.36 -36.01
CA SER A 35 -20.98 28.11 -35.65
C SER A 35 -21.13 27.57 -34.22
N PRO A 36 -22.02 28.15 -33.39
CA PRO A 36 -22.38 27.59 -32.09
C PRO A 36 -23.39 26.43 -32.20
N ILE A 37 -23.95 26.19 -33.39
CA ILE A 37 -24.90 25.10 -33.63
C ILE A 37 -24.11 23.80 -33.82
N LEU A 38 -24.38 22.81 -32.97
CA LEU A 38 -23.67 21.54 -32.95
C LEU A 38 -24.15 20.59 -34.06
N LEU A 39 -25.46 20.41 -34.17
CA LEU A 39 -26.11 19.49 -35.10
C LEU A 39 -27.22 20.22 -35.89
N ASN A 40 -27.43 19.84 -37.14
CA ASN A 40 -28.55 20.32 -37.94
C ASN A 40 -29.86 19.60 -37.58
N SER A 41 -30.99 20.01 -38.17
CA SER A 41 -32.31 19.38 -37.94
C SER A 41 -32.38 17.90 -38.32
N LEU A 42 -31.41 17.39 -39.08
CA LEU A 42 -31.25 15.99 -39.46
C LEU A 42 -30.24 15.24 -38.55
N GLN A 43 -29.83 15.85 -37.43
CA GLN A 43 -28.83 15.34 -36.48
C GLN A 43 -27.43 15.08 -37.06
N HIS A 44 -27.09 15.69 -38.20
CA HIS A 44 -25.74 15.69 -38.73
C HIS A 44 -24.92 16.87 -38.18
N PRO A 45 -23.60 16.68 -37.96
CA PRO A 45 -22.73 17.78 -37.54
C PRO A 45 -22.71 18.90 -38.58
N VAL A 46 -22.80 20.14 -38.09
CA VAL A 46 -22.76 21.34 -38.95
C VAL A 46 -21.31 21.63 -39.36
N PRO A 47 -21.02 21.86 -40.66
CA PRO A 47 -19.71 22.33 -41.10
C PRO A 47 -19.32 23.64 -40.41
N GLY A 48 -18.11 23.71 -39.84
CA GLY A 48 -17.64 24.84 -39.03
C GLY A 48 -18.20 24.89 -37.60
N GLY A 49 -18.92 23.85 -37.15
CA GLY A 49 -19.37 23.66 -35.77
C GLY A 49 -18.43 22.79 -34.93
N LEU A 50 -18.65 22.70 -33.61
CA LEU A 50 -17.76 21.99 -32.68
C LEU A 50 -17.71 20.46 -32.87
N TYR A 51 -18.61 19.87 -33.66
CA TYR A 51 -18.59 18.43 -34.04
C TYR A 51 -18.26 18.21 -35.53
N ASP A 52 -17.65 19.19 -36.19
CA ASP A 52 -17.22 19.03 -37.58
C ASP A 52 -16.31 17.79 -37.74
N ALA A 53 -16.59 16.96 -38.75
CA ALA A 53 -15.82 15.76 -39.06
C ALA A 53 -14.33 16.03 -39.34
N ALA A 54 -13.97 17.27 -39.69
CA ALA A 54 -12.58 17.71 -39.82
C ALA A 54 -11.79 17.64 -38.49
N LEU A 55 -12.47 17.65 -37.33
CA LEU A 55 -11.89 17.47 -36.00
C LEU A 55 -11.85 15.98 -35.54
N GLY A 56 -12.28 15.05 -36.40
CA GLY A 56 -12.32 13.61 -36.16
C GLY A 56 -13.72 13.01 -36.29
N PRO A 57 -13.84 11.68 -36.44
CA PRO A 57 -15.13 11.01 -36.52
C PRO A 57 -15.87 11.00 -35.16
N LEU A 58 -17.20 10.98 -35.20
CA LEU A 58 -18.07 10.85 -34.03
C LEU A 58 -18.17 9.40 -33.50
N ASP A 59 -18.06 8.40 -34.38
CA ASP A 59 -18.14 6.96 -34.04
C ASP A 59 -16.97 6.16 -34.64
N ASP A 60 -16.37 5.28 -33.83
CA ASP A 60 -15.31 4.32 -34.25
C ASP A 60 -15.76 3.37 -35.37
N LYS A 61 -17.07 3.20 -35.59
CA LYS A 61 -17.63 2.32 -36.64
C LYS A 61 -17.69 2.96 -38.03
N SER A 62 -17.49 4.28 -38.13
CA SER A 62 -17.55 5.04 -39.39
C SER A 62 -16.24 5.07 -40.19
N LEU A 63 -15.34 4.11 -39.94
CA LEU A 63 -14.09 3.93 -40.66
C LEU A 63 -14.32 3.18 -41.98
N TYR A 64 -14.66 3.90 -43.04
CA TYR A 64 -14.40 3.47 -44.42
C TYR A 64 -13.96 4.67 -45.26
N VAL A 65 -12.71 4.61 -45.76
CA VAL A 65 -12.17 5.01 -47.09
C VAL A 65 -10.64 5.17 -46.98
N ASP A 66 -9.94 4.31 -47.74
CA ASP A 66 -8.53 3.87 -47.69
C ASP A 66 -7.39 4.89 -47.95
N MET A 67 -7.61 6.19 -47.76
CA MET A 67 -6.50 7.17 -47.78
C MET A 67 -6.40 8.01 -46.50
N ARG A 68 -7.50 8.12 -45.75
CA ARG A 68 -7.56 8.93 -44.53
C ARG A 68 -7.16 8.16 -43.28
N ALA A 69 -7.01 6.84 -43.33
CA ALA A 69 -6.68 6.02 -42.17
C ALA A 69 -5.29 6.36 -41.60
N SER A 70 -4.27 6.56 -42.44
CA SER A 70 -2.92 6.93 -41.99
C SER A 70 -2.84 8.38 -41.48
N GLN A 71 -3.58 9.31 -42.12
CA GLN A 71 -3.77 10.68 -41.63
C GLN A 71 -4.52 10.70 -40.28
N LEU A 72 -5.57 9.88 -40.13
CA LEU A 72 -6.32 9.68 -38.90
C LEU A 72 -5.45 9.05 -37.81
N GLU A 73 -4.58 8.10 -38.14
CA GLU A 73 -3.65 7.49 -37.19
C GLU A 73 -2.64 8.52 -36.65
N LEU A 74 -2.16 9.43 -37.50
CA LEU A 74 -1.28 10.55 -37.13
C LEU A 74 -2.03 11.60 -36.29
N ILE A 75 -3.26 11.95 -36.65
CA ILE A 75 -4.13 12.85 -35.88
C ILE A 75 -4.52 12.21 -34.53
N MET A 76 -4.77 10.89 -34.50
CA MET A 76 -5.04 10.12 -33.28
C MET A 76 -3.80 10.02 -32.36
N LYS A 77 -2.60 10.13 -32.93
CA LYS A 77 -1.31 10.26 -32.21
C LYS A 77 -1.00 11.72 -31.82
N GLY A 78 -1.83 12.69 -32.20
CA GLY A 78 -1.67 14.11 -31.90
C GLY A 78 -0.69 14.86 -32.83
N ASP A 79 -0.21 14.21 -33.89
CA ASP A 79 0.80 14.74 -34.81
C ASP A 79 0.12 15.40 -36.03
N VAL A 80 -0.46 16.58 -35.80
CA VAL A 80 -1.26 17.31 -36.81
C VAL A 80 -0.41 17.84 -37.97
N ILE A 81 0.90 18.01 -37.75
CA ILE A 81 1.86 18.55 -38.72
C ILE A 81 2.13 17.51 -39.83
N ARG A 82 2.43 16.26 -39.47
CA ARG A 82 2.62 15.16 -40.44
C ARG A 82 1.33 14.77 -41.15
N ALA A 83 0.18 14.91 -40.50
CA ALA A 83 -1.10 14.73 -41.17
C ALA A 83 -1.29 15.75 -42.30
N LYS A 84 -0.74 16.97 -42.16
CA LYS A 84 -0.79 18.06 -43.15
C LYS A 84 0.12 17.81 -44.36
N SER A 85 1.28 17.17 -44.18
CA SER A 85 2.25 16.92 -45.27
C SER A 85 1.86 15.77 -46.22
N LEU A 86 0.88 14.94 -45.85
CA LEU A 86 0.36 13.87 -46.73
C LEU A 86 -0.57 14.38 -47.84
N ASP A 87 -1.06 15.63 -47.76
CA ASP A 87 -1.89 16.26 -48.79
C ASP A 87 -1.05 16.78 -49.99
N SER A 88 0.27 16.90 -49.84
CA SER A 88 1.19 17.43 -50.86
C SER A 88 2.06 16.33 -51.45
N ILE A 89 1.50 15.51 -52.34
CA ILE A 89 2.26 14.79 -53.37
C ILE A 89 1.91 15.41 -54.72
N ASN A 90 2.59 16.53 -55.02
CA ASN A 90 3.08 16.87 -56.34
C ASN A 90 3.96 18.13 -56.26
N SER A 91 4.95 18.16 -57.15
CA SER A 91 6.08 19.07 -57.29
C SER A 91 7.21 18.95 -56.26
N ASP A 92 8.28 18.30 -56.73
CA ASP A 92 9.65 18.52 -56.31
C ASP A 92 9.95 20.02 -56.23
N GLU A 93 10.49 20.46 -55.10
CA GLU A 93 11.49 21.54 -55.08
C GLU A 93 12.34 21.38 -53.80
N SER A 94 13.54 20.83 -54.00
CA SER A 94 14.63 20.86 -53.03
C SER A 94 15.11 22.30 -52.89
N ILE A 95 14.72 22.97 -51.82
CA ILE A 95 15.33 24.24 -51.42
C ILE A 95 16.32 23.95 -50.30
N HIS A 96 17.60 23.89 -50.66
CA HIS A 96 18.70 24.06 -49.73
C HIS A 96 18.59 25.46 -49.09
N PRO A 97 18.75 25.62 -47.77
CA PRO A 97 19.02 26.94 -47.21
C PRO A 97 20.46 27.30 -47.57
N SER A 98 20.61 28.29 -48.44
CA SER A 98 21.86 28.99 -48.72
C SER A 98 22.28 29.85 -47.54
N ASP A 99 23.56 29.75 -47.18
CA ASP A 99 24.28 30.63 -46.27
C ASP A 99 24.19 32.13 -46.69
N GLY A 100 24.12 33.02 -45.70
CA GLY A 100 24.21 34.48 -45.80
C GLY A 100 23.16 35.17 -44.91
N ASP A 101 23.45 36.10 -44.00
CA ASP A 101 24.67 36.84 -43.66
C ASP A 101 24.66 37.11 -42.14
N GLU A 102 25.83 37.01 -41.53
CA GLU A 102 26.09 37.46 -40.16
C GLU A 102 25.99 38.99 -40.08
N SER A 103 25.01 39.51 -39.34
CA SER A 103 25.09 40.87 -38.78
C SER A 103 25.71 40.79 -37.38
N GLN A 104 26.95 41.25 -37.28
CA GLN A 104 27.66 41.45 -36.03
C GLN A 104 26.88 42.42 -35.13
N GLY A 105 26.48 41.93 -33.94
CA GLY A 105 25.91 42.74 -32.87
C GLY A 105 26.24 42.14 -31.51
N CYS A 106 27.32 42.63 -30.90
CA CYS A 106 27.74 42.50 -29.49
C CYS A 106 27.69 41.11 -28.82
N LYS A 107 28.85 40.46 -28.78
CA LYS A 107 29.18 39.43 -27.77
C LYS A 107 29.07 40.04 -26.36
N ALA A 108 28.01 39.70 -25.63
CA ALA A 108 28.05 39.67 -24.18
C ALA A 108 28.33 38.22 -23.78
N GLU A 109 29.48 37.97 -23.15
CA GLU A 109 29.80 36.69 -22.52
C GLU A 109 28.73 36.38 -21.45
N GLN A 110 27.80 35.47 -21.77
CA GLN A 110 26.89 34.92 -20.77
C GLN A 110 27.53 33.67 -20.17
N LEU A 111 28.04 33.82 -18.94
CA LEU A 111 28.31 32.73 -18.02
C LEU A 111 27.01 31.94 -17.82
N GLY A 112 26.97 30.73 -18.35
CA GLY A 112 25.88 29.78 -18.15
C GLY A 112 25.90 29.25 -16.72
N GLU A 113 25.02 29.77 -15.88
CA GLU A 113 24.59 29.07 -14.67
C GLU A 113 23.24 28.41 -14.97
N ASN A 114 23.20 27.08 -14.96
CA ASN A 114 21.95 26.33 -15.01
C ASN A 114 21.34 26.34 -13.61
N TRP A 115 20.30 27.14 -13.41
CA TRP A 115 19.62 27.25 -12.13
C TRP A 115 18.61 26.11 -11.97
N THR A 116 18.50 25.58 -10.74
CA THR A 116 17.40 24.68 -10.39
C THR A 116 16.09 25.46 -10.26
N SER A 117 14.94 24.80 -10.42
CA SER A 117 13.61 25.44 -10.31
C SER A 117 13.40 26.14 -8.96
N LEU A 118 14.04 25.65 -7.89
CA LEU A 118 13.92 26.18 -6.53
C LEU A 118 14.76 27.45 -6.35
N GLN A 119 16.03 27.43 -6.79
CA GLN A 119 16.90 28.61 -6.82
C GLN A 119 16.26 29.76 -7.63
N PHE A 120 15.57 29.41 -8.71
CA PHE A 120 14.82 30.37 -9.50
C PHE A 120 13.64 30.98 -8.73
N SER A 121 12.82 30.16 -8.06
CA SER A 121 11.68 30.66 -7.27
C SER A 121 12.12 31.60 -6.14
N GLU A 122 13.26 31.31 -5.51
CA GLU A 122 13.85 32.16 -4.47
C GLU A 122 14.41 33.46 -5.06
N ALA A 123 15.12 33.41 -6.20
CA ALA A 123 15.58 34.63 -6.87
C ALA A 123 14.43 35.51 -7.36
N MET A 124 13.33 34.93 -7.86
CA MET A 124 12.14 35.68 -8.24
C MET A 124 11.49 36.35 -7.02
N SER A 125 11.35 35.64 -5.90
CA SER A 125 10.84 36.21 -4.65
C SER A 125 11.72 37.36 -4.14
N ASN A 126 13.04 37.20 -4.23
CA ASN A 126 13.99 38.21 -3.80
C ASN A 126 13.99 39.42 -4.74
N ALA A 127 13.89 39.21 -6.06
CA ALA A 127 13.78 40.29 -7.05
C ALA A 127 12.49 41.11 -6.91
N LEU A 128 11.35 40.45 -6.61
CA LEU A 128 10.07 41.12 -6.35
C LEU A 128 10.06 41.94 -5.05
N SER A 129 10.98 41.68 -4.12
CA SER A 129 11.11 42.43 -2.87
C SER A 129 11.94 43.72 -2.99
N ALA A 130 12.57 43.96 -4.15
CA ALA A 130 13.37 45.16 -4.40
C ALA A 130 12.47 46.36 -4.76
N ASP A 131 12.58 47.45 -3.99
CA ASP A 131 11.78 48.68 -4.06
C ASP A 131 11.74 49.36 -5.45
N ASP A 132 12.73 49.09 -6.32
CA ASP A 132 12.85 49.69 -7.66
C ASP A 132 11.74 49.23 -8.64
N THR A 133 11.24 48.00 -8.50
CA THR A 133 10.19 47.46 -9.39
C THR A 133 8.85 48.19 -9.21
N ARG A 134 8.53 48.56 -7.97
CA ARG A 134 7.30 49.28 -7.62
C ARG A 134 7.30 50.72 -8.15
N ALA A 135 8.47 51.37 -8.15
CA ALA A 135 8.64 52.72 -8.69
C ALA A 135 8.52 52.76 -10.22
N ASN A 136 9.01 51.72 -10.92
CA ASN A 136 8.94 51.63 -12.39
C ASN A 136 7.51 51.31 -12.88
N ILE A 137 6.74 50.49 -12.17
CA ILE A 137 5.31 50.24 -12.48
C ILE A 137 4.47 51.52 -12.37
N ILE A 138 4.75 52.36 -11.37
CA ILE A 138 4.06 53.64 -11.17
C ILE A 138 4.40 54.61 -12.31
N ARG A 139 5.67 54.71 -12.74
CA ARG A 139 6.07 55.53 -13.89
C ARG A 139 5.46 55.06 -15.21
N ALA A 140 5.34 53.75 -15.43
CA ALA A 140 4.70 53.19 -16.62
C ALA A 140 3.20 53.54 -16.67
N MET A 141 2.50 53.47 -15.52
CA MET A 141 1.10 53.91 -15.40
C MET A 141 0.93 55.42 -15.67
N GLU A 142 1.85 56.26 -15.20
CA GLU A 142 1.81 57.71 -15.45
C GLU A 142 2.04 58.05 -16.94
N SER A 143 2.92 57.32 -17.63
CA SER A 143 3.21 57.53 -19.06
C SER A 143 2.09 57.09 -20.01
N ALA A 144 1.27 56.10 -19.63
CA ALA A 144 0.14 55.65 -20.44
C ALA A 144 -1.05 56.64 -20.39
N THR A 145 -1.16 57.44 -19.33
CA THR A 145 -2.23 58.44 -19.16
C THR A 145 -1.95 59.79 -19.84
N THR A 146 -0.70 60.09 -20.22
CA THR A 146 -0.33 61.41 -20.77
C THR A 146 -0.52 61.52 -22.28
N ASN A 147 -0.77 60.42 -23.00
CA ASN A 147 -0.89 60.44 -24.47
C ASN A 147 -2.25 60.89 -25.03
N ASP A 148 -3.23 61.27 -24.19
CA ASP A 148 -4.59 61.62 -24.66
C ASP A 148 -5.00 63.08 -24.46
N MET A 149 -4.06 64.00 -24.19
CA MET A 149 -4.34 65.44 -24.11
C MET A 149 -3.29 66.29 -24.83
N SER A 150 -3.37 66.35 -26.16
CA SER A 150 -2.74 67.44 -26.92
C SER A 150 -3.58 67.89 -28.11
N LEU A 151 -4.29 69.01 -27.96
CA LEU A 151 -4.60 69.93 -29.05
C LEU A 151 -4.74 71.36 -28.49
N GLY A 152 -3.71 72.17 -28.76
CA GLY A 152 -3.83 73.62 -28.88
C GLY A 152 -3.12 74.49 -27.84
N GLY A 153 -2.00 75.11 -28.28
CA GLY A 153 -1.78 76.55 -28.03
C GLY A 153 -0.64 76.95 -27.09
N GLY A 154 0.54 77.13 -27.69
CA GLY A 154 1.54 78.21 -27.50
C GLY A 154 1.68 79.04 -26.21
N GLU A 155 2.96 79.15 -25.82
CA GLU A 155 3.72 80.32 -25.35
C GLU A 155 4.46 80.15 -24.01
N THR A 156 5.75 80.46 -24.12
CA THR A 156 6.83 80.52 -23.12
C THR A 156 6.67 81.70 -22.17
N THR A 157 6.99 81.53 -20.88
CA THR A 157 8.03 82.30 -20.13
C THR A 157 8.00 81.97 -18.62
N ASP A 158 9.12 82.30 -17.99
CA ASP A 158 9.64 81.92 -16.68
C ASP A 158 8.94 82.52 -15.43
N GLU A 159 9.31 81.89 -14.30
CA GLU A 159 9.56 82.44 -12.96
C GLU A 159 8.44 82.98 -12.03
N GLU A 160 8.47 82.39 -10.82
CA GLU A 160 8.37 82.96 -9.48
C GLU A 160 7.11 83.69 -8.95
N ASP A 161 6.62 83.11 -7.85
CA ASP A 161 6.19 83.72 -6.58
C ASP A 161 5.22 84.93 -6.53
N ILE A 162 4.09 84.63 -5.86
CA ILE A 162 3.53 85.35 -4.71
C ILE A 162 2.99 86.79 -4.92
N THR A 163 1.72 86.95 -4.52
CA THR A 163 1.00 88.21 -4.13
C THR A 163 0.61 89.16 -5.27
N SER A 164 -0.57 89.80 -5.36
CA SER A 164 -1.71 90.00 -4.46
C SER A 164 -2.82 90.84 -5.12
N VAL A 165 -3.99 90.86 -4.47
CA VAL A 165 -5.06 91.90 -4.45
C VAL A 165 -6.18 91.90 -5.51
N GLU A 166 -7.22 91.16 -5.16
CA GLU A 166 -8.64 91.57 -4.96
C GLU A 166 -9.23 92.82 -5.62
N ASN A 167 -10.38 92.62 -6.27
CA ASN A 167 -11.67 93.32 -6.03
C ASN A 167 -12.79 92.44 -6.63
N ALA A 168 -13.97 92.18 -6.06
CA ALA A 168 -14.61 92.61 -4.83
C ALA A 168 -15.85 91.72 -4.50
N LYS A 169 -16.11 91.48 -3.20
CA LYS A 169 -17.41 91.31 -2.49
C LYS A 169 -18.36 90.19 -3.01
N ARG A 170 -18.79 89.20 -2.21
CA ARG A 170 -19.41 89.30 -0.87
C ARG A 170 -19.46 87.92 -0.16
N ASP A 171 -19.30 88.00 1.16
CA ASP A 171 -19.75 87.11 2.25
C ASP A 171 -18.86 86.00 2.86
N LYS A 172 -18.52 86.28 4.13
CA LYS A 172 -17.89 85.52 5.24
C LYS A 172 -18.77 84.30 5.62
N ARG A 173 -18.32 83.16 6.19
CA ARG A 173 -17.11 82.79 6.95
C ARG A 173 -17.07 81.23 7.14
N LYS A 174 -15.90 80.62 6.85
CA LYS A 174 -15.10 79.54 7.54
C LYS A 174 -15.82 78.64 8.59
N LYS A 175 -15.63 77.31 8.72
CA LYS A 175 -14.48 76.36 8.63
C LYS A 175 -15.08 74.94 8.34
N GLY A 176 -14.44 73.95 7.74
CA GLY A 176 -13.01 73.65 7.57
C GLY A 176 -12.76 72.68 6.41
N LYS A 177 -11.64 72.90 5.71
CA LYS A 177 -11.05 72.05 4.67
C LYS A 177 -9.68 71.63 5.19
N LEU A 178 -9.49 70.35 5.49
CA LEU A 178 -8.18 69.70 5.43
C LEU A 178 -8.29 68.16 5.21
N SER A 179 -9.21 67.72 4.35
CA SER A 179 -9.33 66.29 3.97
C SER A 179 -9.49 66.01 2.47
N ASN A 180 -9.60 67.03 1.62
CA ASN A 180 -10.06 66.82 0.23
C ASN A 180 -8.96 66.87 -0.83
N LYS A 181 -7.67 66.81 -0.46
CA LYS A 181 -6.58 66.53 -1.43
C LYS A 181 -6.16 65.06 -1.47
N LEU A 182 -6.46 64.26 -0.46
CA LEU A 182 -6.30 62.79 -0.48
C LEU A 182 -7.50 62.07 -1.12
N ALA A 183 -8.68 62.69 -1.15
CA ALA A 183 -9.87 62.12 -1.80
C ALA A 183 -9.82 62.16 -3.34
N ALA A 184 -8.88 62.90 -3.94
CA ALA A 184 -8.72 62.97 -5.40
C ALA A 184 -7.76 61.91 -5.96
N GLN A 185 -6.89 61.29 -5.14
CA GLN A 185 -6.03 60.18 -5.56
C GLN A 185 -6.76 58.83 -5.57
N ASN A 186 -7.88 58.70 -4.85
CA ASN A 186 -8.71 57.48 -4.83
C ASN A 186 -9.74 57.39 -5.99
N LYS A 187 -9.56 58.17 -7.07
CA LYS A 187 -10.37 58.09 -8.31
C LYS A 187 -9.61 57.46 -9.50
N LEU A 188 -8.50 56.76 -9.24
CA LEU A 188 -7.83 55.88 -10.20
C LEU A 188 -8.35 54.42 -10.14
N SER A 189 -9.59 54.22 -9.70
CA SER A 189 -10.28 52.91 -9.73
C SER A 189 -11.07 52.70 -11.03
N GLY A 190 -10.46 53.03 -12.17
CA GLY A 190 -10.98 52.64 -13.49
C GLY A 190 -10.67 51.16 -13.76
N SER A 191 -11.64 50.39 -14.26
CA SER A 191 -11.38 49.04 -14.76
C SER A 191 -10.50 49.12 -16.01
N LEU A 192 -9.28 48.58 -15.95
CA LEU A 192 -8.37 48.52 -17.10
C LEU A 192 -8.88 47.51 -18.13
N LEU A 193 -8.78 47.86 -19.41
CA LEU A 193 -9.07 46.94 -20.51
C LEU A 193 -7.86 46.02 -20.74
N PRO A 194 -8.04 44.74 -21.13
CA PRO A 194 -6.90 43.84 -21.36
C PRO A 194 -5.93 44.30 -22.44
N SER A 195 -6.37 45.10 -23.42
CA SER A 195 -5.48 45.74 -24.41
C SER A 195 -4.50 46.71 -23.74
N GLN A 196 -4.99 47.54 -22.81
CA GLN A 196 -4.14 48.47 -22.05
C GLN A 196 -3.15 47.70 -21.16
N VAL A 197 -3.56 46.55 -20.61
CA VAL A 197 -2.67 45.69 -19.83
C VAL A 197 -1.59 45.06 -20.72
N LYS A 198 -1.93 44.70 -21.97
CA LYS A 198 -0.98 44.18 -22.96
C LYS A 198 0.08 45.23 -23.30
N ASP A 199 -0.34 46.46 -23.59
CA ASP A 199 0.57 47.57 -23.91
C ASP A 199 1.51 47.89 -22.72
N ILE A 200 1.00 47.85 -21.49
CA ILE A 200 1.82 48.02 -20.27
C ILE A 200 2.85 46.89 -20.13
N LEU A 201 2.47 45.65 -20.40
CA LEU A 201 3.39 44.50 -20.32
C LEU A 201 4.41 44.48 -21.45
N GLU A 202 4.06 44.98 -22.63
CA GLU A 202 4.99 45.19 -23.74
C GLU A 202 6.07 46.21 -23.35
N LEU A 203 5.66 47.37 -22.82
CA LEU A 203 6.58 48.39 -22.29
C LEU A 203 7.44 47.86 -21.13
N LEU A 204 6.91 46.97 -20.30
CA LEU A 204 7.69 46.32 -19.24
C LEU A 204 8.75 45.38 -19.83
N TRP A 205 8.39 44.59 -20.84
CA TRP A 205 9.31 43.68 -21.51
C TRP A 205 10.44 44.42 -22.25
N GLU A 206 10.16 45.62 -22.76
CA GLU A 206 11.15 46.50 -23.38
C GLU A 206 12.09 47.14 -22.35
N ASN A 207 11.54 47.66 -21.25
CA ASN A 207 12.32 48.40 -20.24
C ASN A 207 13.09 47.49 -19.28
N GLU A 208 12.54 46.33 -18.90
CA GLU A 208 13.10 45.39 -17.92
C GLU A 208 13.42 44.03 -18.56
N ALA A 209 13.98 44.06 -19.78
CA ALA A 209 14.29 42.87 -20.58
C ALA A 209 15.14 41.82 -19.83
N ARG A 210 16.01 42.25 -18.90
CA ARG A 210 16.84 41.33 -18.08
C ARG A 210 15.99 40.53 -17.10
N LEU A 211 15.05 41.15 -16.40
CA LEU A 211 14.12 40.44 -15.50
C LEU A 211 13.19 39.52 -16.29
N CYS A 212 12.65 40.03 -17.40
CA CYS A 212 11.77 39.31 -18.30
C CYS A 212 12.48 38.14 -19.01
N SER A 213 13.79 38.22 -19.23
CA SER A 213 14.58 37.11 -19.75
C SER A 213 14.62 35.94 -18.78
N TYR A 214 14.71 36.17 -17.47
CA TYR A 214 14.64 35.09 -16.48
C TYR A 214 13.29 34.37 -16.48
N ILE A 215 12.18 35.09 -16.70
CA ILE A 215 10.84 34.48 -16.85
C ILE A 215 10.77 33.62 -18.12
N SER A 216 11.48 34.02 -19.17
CA SER A 216 11.54 33.31 -20.46
C SER A 216 12.50 32.10 -20.40
N ASP A 217 13.60 32.19 -19.65
CA ASP A 217 14.62 31.14 -19.48
C ASP A 217 14.09 29.92 -18.71
N ILE A 218 13.00 30.05 -17.94
CA ILE A 218 12.24 28.91 -17.38
C ILE A 218 11.85 27.91 -18.49
N GLN A 219 11.60 28.41 -19.70
CA GLN A 219 11.14 27.63 -20.84
C GLN A 219 12.29 26.96 -21.61
N ASP A 220 13.53 27.42 -21.43
CA ASP A 220 14.61 27.18 -22.38
C ASP A 220 15.77 26.35 -21.80
N GLN A 221 15.44 25.26 -21.12
CA GLN A 221 16.39 24.15 -20.94
C GLN A 221 16.58 23.32 -22.22
N GLY A 222 16.47 23.92 -23.43
CA GLY A 222 17.22 23.41 -24.58
C GLY A 222 16.74 23.68 -26.01
N PHE A 223 15.48 24.03 -26.32
CA PHE A 223 15.03 23.96 -27.74
C PHE A 223 13.83 24.87 -28.14
N GLY A 224 13.55 25.98 -27.45
CA GLY A 224 12.38 26.84 -27.73
C GLY A 224 12.70 28.25 -28.25
N LYS A 225 11.77 28.86 -28.99
CA LYS A 225 11.77 30.31 -29.22
C LYS A 225 11.29 31.02 -27.96
N LYS A 226 11.92 32.15 -27.60
CA LYS A 226 11.53 32.98 -26.44
C LYS A 226 10.09 33.47 -26.58
N ALA A 227 9.16 32.95 -25.76
CA ALA A 227 7.83 33.52 -25.66
C ALA A 227 7.91 34.85 -24.87
N GLY A 228 7.60 35.96 -25.54
CA GLY A 228 7.63 37.30 -24.93
C GLY A 228 6.40 37.58 -24.04
N HIS A 229 6.02 38.85 -23.95
CA HIS A 229 4.84 39.32 -23.19
C HIS A 229 3.50 38.69 -23.65
N SER A 230 3.44 38.15 -24.88
CA SER A 230 2.23 37.56 -25.46
C SER A 230 1.75 36.28 -24.76
N MET A 231 2.60 35.59 -24.00
CA MET A 231 2.21 34.32 -23.33
C MET A 231 1.11 34.46 -22.27
N PHE A 232 0.90 35.68 -21.74
CA PHE A 232 -0.14 35.94 -20.74
C PHE A 232 -1.52 36.23 -21.34
N PHE A 233 -1.60 36.42 -22.65
CA PHE A 233 -2.82 36.77 -23.35
C PHE A 233 -3.22 35.66 -24.31
N LEU A 234 -4.52 35.34 -24.34
CA LEU A 234 -5.08 34.33 -25.23
C LEU A 234 -5.90 35.02 -26.31
N GLU A 235 -5.34 35.16 -27.52
CA GLU A 235 -6.10 35.66 -28.67
C GLU A 235 -6.85 34.51 -29.38
N ASN A 236 -6.25 33.31 -29.41
CA ASN A 236 -6.86 32.11 -29.99
C ASN A 236 -6.95 30.97 -28.96
N ILE A 237 -8.08 30.25 -28.93
CA ILE A 237 -8.28 29.08 -28.06
C ILE A 237 -8.28 27.81 -28.91
N PHE A 238 -7.46 26.83 -28.54
CA PHE A 238 -7.41 25.52 -29.19
C PHE A 238 -8.63 24.68 -28.80
N VAL A 239 -9.34 24.14 -29.80
CA VAL A 239 -10.46 23.20 -29.58
C VAL A 239 -9.93 21.77 -29.72
N PRO A 240 -10.01 20.92 -28.67
CA PRO A 240 -9.54 19.55 -28.76
C PRO A 240 -10.31 18.73 -29.80
N PRO A 241 -9.68 17.70 -30.41
CA PRO A 241 -10.35 16.74 -31.26
C PRO A 241 -11.55 16.05 -30.59
N ILE A 242 -12.52 15.59 -31.39
CA ILE A 242 -13.80 15.03 -30.90
C ILE A 242 -13.58 13.79 -29.99
N LYS A 243 -12.52 13.01 -30.25
CA LYS A 243 -12.14 11.84 -29.43
C LYS A 243 -11.90 12.16 -27.94
N PHE A 244 -11.46 13.38 -27.61
CA PHE A 244 -11.21 13.80 -26.23
C PHE A 244 -12.45 14.38 -25.55
N ARG A 245 -13.53 14.59 -26.31
CA ARG A 245 -14.79 15.21 -25.89
C ARG A 245 -15.98 14.46 -26.53
N PRO A 246 -16.06 13.12 -26.34
CA PRO A 246 -17.10 12.32 -26.98
C PRO A 246 -18.49 12.65 -26.40
N PRO A 247 -19.56 12.62 -27.21
CA PRO A 247 -20.92 12.73 -26.71
C PRO A 247 -21.25 11.51 -25.83
N THR A 248 -21.92 11.72 -24.70
CA THR A 248 -22.28 10.64 -23.78
C THR A 248 -23.75 10.26 -24.00
N LYS A 249 -24.04 8.96 -24.20
CA LYS A 249 -25.43 8.48 -24.23
C LYS A 249 -25.91 8.30 -22.79
N GLY A 250 -27.00 8.95 -22.41
CA GLY A 250 -27.66 8.71 -21.12
C GLY A 250 -28.15 7.26 -21.07
N GLY A 251 -27.52 6.45 -20.24
CA GLY A 251 -27.79 5.01 -20.16
C GLY A 251 -28.78 4.70 -19.06
N ASP A 252 -30.06 4.95 -19.29
CA ASP A 252 -31.17 4.37 -18.52
C ASP A 252 -32.34 4.18 -19.50
N ASP A 253 -32.46 2.96 -20.05
CA ASP A 253 -33.69 2.36 -20.64
C ASP A 253 -33.42 1.02 -21.37
N LEU A 254 -32.15 0.58 -21.50
CA LEU A 254 -31.77 -0.68 -22.18
C LEU A 254 -31.78 -1.94 -21.28
N ALA A 255 -32.64 -1.99 -20.27
CA ALA A 255 -32.78 -3.13 -19.37
C ALA A 255 -33.96 -4.08 -19.71
N SER A 256 -34.40 -4.14 -20.96
CA SER A 256 -35.26 -5.22 -21.47
C SER A 256 -34.49 -6.02 -22.52
N GLY A 257 -33.99 -7.17 -22.10
CA GLY A 257 -33.28 -8.09 -22.97
C GLY A 257 -34.24 -8.75 -23.96
N ASP A 258 -34.13 -8.38 -25.23
CA ASP A 258 -34.63 -9.19 -26.34
C ASP A 258 -33.53 -9.34 -27.41
N MET A 259 -32.97 -10.54 -27.50
CA MET A 259 -31.81 -10.89 -28.34
C MET A 259 -32.20 -11.28 -29.78
N ASN A 260 -33.14 -10.58 -30.42
CA ASN A 260 -33.58 -10.90 -31.79
C ASN A 260 -33.86 -9.69 -32.70
N ALA A 261 -33.09 -8.60 -32.59
CA ALA A 261 -33.13 -7.50 -33.56
C ALA A 261 -31.91 -7.54 -34.52
N SER A 262 -32.18 -7.60 -35.82
CA SER A 262 -31.18 -7.56 -36.89
C SER A 262 -30.46 -6.20 -36.97
N PRO A 263 -29.18 -6.15 -37.41
CA PRO A 263 -28.40 -4.92 -37.42
C PRO A 263 -28.70 -4.08 -38.66
N GLY A 264 -29.72 -3.23 -38.56
CA GLY A 264 -30.05 -2.24 -39.58
C GLY A 264 -31.22 -1.40 -39.10
N CYS A 265 -31.00 -0.09 -38.95
CA CYS A 265 -31.94 0.93 -38.46
C CYS A 265 -32.05 1.09 -36.93
N GLU A 266 -31.07 1.78 -36.33
CA GLU A 266 -31.25 2.48 -35.04
C GLU A 266 -30.70 3.91 -35.13
N TRP A 267 -31.48 4.82 -35.74
CA TRP A 267 -31.30 6.28 -35.64
C TRP A 267 -32.64 7.05 -35.63
N LEU A 268 -33.74 6.39 -35.29
CA LEU A 268 -35.06 7.02 -35.18
C LEU A 268 -35.67 6.68 -33.81
N GLY A 269 -35.10 7.28 -32.77
CA GLY A 269 -35.65 7.25 -31.42
C GLY A 269 -34.93 8.29 -30.56
N ASN A 270 -35.70 9.18 -29.94
CA ASN A 270 -35.27 10.34 -29.15
C ASN A 270 -34.40 9.95 -27.93
N VAL A 271 -33.15 9.52 -28.15
CA VAL A 271 -32.16 9.40 -27.08
C VAL A 271 -31.55 10.78 -26.88
N SER A 272 -31.80 11.38 -25.73
CA SER A 272 -31.15 12.63 -25.31
C SER A 272 -29.64 12.38 -25.23
N VAL A 273 -28.91 12.82 -26.25
CA VAL A 273 -27.45 12.79 -26.25
C VAL A 273 -26.97 13.84 -25.27
N MET A 274 -26.37 13.41 -24.15
CA MET A 274 -25.76 14.34 -23.20
C MET A 274 -24.42 14.82 -23.78
N GLU A 275 -24.32 16.13 -23.96
CA GLU A 275 -23.12 16.77 -24.47
C GLU A 275 -21.99 16.72 -23.45
N HIS A 276 -20.75 16.59 -23.93
CA HIS A 276 -19.59 16.65 -23.07
C HIS A 276 -19.50 18.03 -22.38
N PRO A 277 -19.16 18.12 -21.07
CA PRO A 277 -19.09 19.39 -20.33
C PRO A 277 -18.22 20.45 -21.02
N GLN A 278 -17.11 20.04 -21.62
CA GLN A 278 -16.22 20.94 -22.38
C GLN A 278 -16.87 21.47 -23.66
N THR A 279 -17.74 20.69 -24.33
CA THR A 279 -18.51 21.18 -25.50
C THR A 279 -19.42 22.33 -25.06
N VAL A 280 -20.14 22.14 -23.96
CA VAL A 280 -21.08 23.15 -23.44
C VAL A 280 -20.36 24.45 -23.11
N LEU A 281 -19.18 24.38 -22.48
CA LEU A 281 -18.38 25.56 -22.15
C LEU A 281 -17.83 26.26 -23.40
N LEU A 282 -17.33 25.51 -24.38
CA LEU A 282 -16.86 26.08 -25.65
C LEU A 282 -17.98 26.74 -26.45
N THR A 283 -19.20 26.16 -26.46
CA THR A 283 -20.37 26.77 -27.09
C THR A 283 -20.71 28.12 -26.44
N LYS A 284 -20.65 28.22 -25.11
CA LYS A 284 -20.87 29.48 -24.38
C LYS A 284 -19.81 30.53 -24.73
N VAL A 285 -18.53 30.15 -24.77
CA VAL A 285 -17.44 31.05 -25.20
C VAL A 285 -17.68 31.57 -26.61
N LEU A 286 -18.07 30.70 -27.54
CA LEU A 286 -18.36 31.10 -28.92
C LEU A 286 -19.57 32.04 -29.03
N GLN A 287 -20.64 31.79 -28.27
CA GLN A 287 -21.83 32.65 -28.20
C GLN A 287 -21.50 34.04 -27.63
N CYS A 288 -20.70 34.12 -26.56
CA CYS A 288 -20.23 35.38 -25.99
C CYS A 288 -19.33 36.14 -26.98
N ASN A 289 -18.48 35.44 -27.72
CA ASN A 289 -17.60 36.06 -28.71
C ASN A 289 -18.38 36.66 -29.90
N ILE A 290 -19.39 35.93 -30.42
CA ILE A 290 -20.29 36.45 -31.46
C ILE A 290 -21.06 37.67 -30.94
N SER A 291 -21.59 37.58 -29.72
CA SER A 291 -22.34 38.69 -29.08
C SER A 291 -21.48 39.95 -28.88
N LEU A 292 -20.20 39.79 -28.56
CA LEU A 292 -19.23 40.89 -28.45
C LEU A 292 -18.94 41.50 -29.83
N GLY A 293 -18.72 40.66 -30.85
CA GLY A 293 -18.53 41.09 -32.24
C GLY A 293 -19.72 41.90 -32.76
N ASP A 294 -20.94 41.42 -32.53
CA ASP A 294 -22.17 42.12 -32.89
C ASP A 294 -22.33 43.43 -32.13
N ALA A 295 -21.92 43.48 -30.85
CA ALA A 295 -21.94 44.71 -30.07
C ALA A 295 -20.99 45.78 -30.63
N HIS A 296 -19.83 45.35 -31.12
CA HIS A 296 -18.82 46.22 -31.72
C HIS A 296 -19.22 46.72 -33.11
N ILE A 297 -19.74 45.84 -33.97
CA ILE A 297 -20.22 46.18 -35.32
C ILE A 297 -21.37 47.18 -35.26
N ASN A 298 -22.28 47.01 -34.30
CA ASN A 298 -23.44 47.89 -34.11
C ASN A 298 -23.12 49.19 -33.33
N LYS A 299 -21.85 49.46 -32.98
CA LYS A 299 -21.40 50.64 -32.22
C LYS A 299 -22.25 50.94 -30.97
N LEU A 300 -22.52 49.92 -30.16
CA LEU A 300 -23.26 50.04 -28.90
C LEU A 300 -22.47 50.82 -27.83
N ASP A 301 -23.18 51.31 -26.81
CA ASP A 301 -22.59 52.09 -25.71
C ASP A 301 -21.34 51.40 -25.11
N PRO A 302 -20.24 52.14 -24.83
CA PRO A 302 -19.01 51.56 -24.28
C PRO A 302 -19.20 50.73 -23.01
N SER A 303 -20.20 51.06 -22.19
CA SER A 303 -20.56 50.29 -20.99
C SER A 303 -21.11 48.89 -21.30
N LYS A 304 -21.85 48.73 -22.40
CA LYS A 304 -22.37 47.44 -22.86
C LYS A 304 -21.29 46.60 -23.52
N VAL A 305 -20.34 47.23 -24.22
CA VAL A 305 -19.18 46.53 -24.77
C VAL A 305 -18.31 45.99 -23.63
N LEU A 306 -18.07 46.80 -22.59
CA LEU A 306 -17.34 46.37 -21.40
C LEU A 306 -18.03 45.20 -20.68
N SER A 307 -19.36 45.23 -20.54
CA SER A 307 -20.09 44.12 -19.92
C SER A 307 -19.99 42.83 -20.75
N ARG A 308 -20.05 42.91 -22.08
CA ARG A 308 -19.86 41.74 -22.96
C ARG A 308 -18.44 41.20 -22.94
N TRP A 309 -17.46 42.08 -22.78
CA TRP A 309 -16.07 41.67 -22.57
C TRP A 309 -15.88 40.92 -21.25
N MET A 310 -16.52 41.39 -20.17
CA MET A 310 -16.54 40.69 -18.88
C MET A 310 -17.24 39.33 -18.99
N ASP A 311 -18.36 39.23 -19.72
CA ASP A 311 -19.06 37.95 -19.97
C ASP A 311 -18.16 36.95 -20.71
N LEU A 312 -17.38 37.40 -21.70
CA LEU A 312 -16.43 36.57 -22.45
C LEU A 312 -15.28 36.11 -21.55
N GLN A 313 -14.65 37.03 -20.81
CA GLN A 313 -13.58 36.69 -19.86
C GLN A 313 -14.07 35.70 -18.82
N GLN A 314 -15.28 35.88 -18.29
CA GLN A 314 -15.87 34.98 -17.32
C GLN A 314 -16.12 33.58 -17.91
N SER A 315 -16.58 33.51 -19.17
CA SER A 315 -16.80 32.24 -19.86
C SER A 315 -15.50 31.47 -20.12
N VAL A 316 -14.41 32.18 -20.44
CA VAL A 316 -13.07 31.59 -20.57
C VAL A 316 -12.51 31.16 -19.20
N ASN A 317 -12.68 31.99 -18.17
CA ASN A 317 -12.29 31.64 -16.81
C ASN A 317 -12.98 30.35 -16.34
N VAL A 318 -14.29 30.21 -16.58
CA VAL A 318 -15.06 29.00 -16.26
C VAL A 318 -14.56 27.77 -17.04
N LEU A 319 -14.13 27.93 -18.30
CA LEU A 319 -13.57 26.85 -19.12
C LEU A 319 -12.32 26.24 -18.46
N PHE A 320 -11.44 27.08 -17.91
CA PHE A 320 -10.22 26.64 -17.24
C PHE A 320 -10.44 26.29 -15.77
N ASP A 321 -10.98 27.22 -14.97
CA ASP A 321 -11.22 27.07 -13.54
C ASP A 321 -12.60 27.59 -13.09
N ASN A 322 -13.49 26.66 -12.77
CA ASN A 322 -14.81 26.95 -12.22
C ASN A 322 -14.79 27.64 -10.83
N LYS A 323 -13.69 27.60 -10.06
CA LYS A 323 -13.63 28.27 -8.73
C LYS A 323 -13.64 29.79 -8.84
N THR A 324 -13.17 30.34 -9.96
CA THR A 324 -13.17 31.79 -10.22
C THR A 324 -14.56 32.32 -10.58
N ALA A 325 -15.54 31.42 -10.77
CA ALA A 325 -16.89 31.78 -11.15
C ALA A 325 -17.75 32.15 -9.93
N SER A 326 -17.74 33.44 -9.55
CA SER A 326 -18.65 33.95 -8.52
C SER A 326 -20.11 33.84 -8.99
N GLY A 327 -20.91 32.94 -8.40
CA GLY A 327 -22.38 33.05 -8.38
C GLY A 327 -23.24 32.02 -9.13
N GLN A 328 -22.69 30.93 -9.70
CA GLN A 328 -23.52 29.88 -10.34
C GLN A 328 -23.26 28.49 -9.74
N ARG A 329 -24.32 27.81 -9.25
CA ARG A 329 -24.23 26.52 -8.55
C ARG A 329 -24.23 25.27 -9.48
N ASP A 330 -24.59 25.42 -10.76
CA ASP A 330 -24.70 24.33 -11.75
C ASP A 330 -23.74 24.49 -12.94
N VAL A 331 -22.48 24.81 -12.68
CA VAL A 331 -21.48 25.03 -13.73
C VAL A 331 -20.73 23.73 -14.05
N ALA A 332 -20.68 23.39 -15.35
CA ALA A 332 -19.89 22.30 -15.90
C ALA A 332 -18.44 22.29 -15.40
N THR A 333 -17.82 21.12 -15.28
CA THR A 333 -16.44 20.98 -14.79
C THR A 333 -15.43 21.58 -15.76
N GLY A 334 -14.63 22.54 -15.28
CA GLY A 334 -13.51 23.12 -16.02
C GLY A 334 -12.30 22.18 -16.10
N ILE A 335 -11.31 22.58 -16.91
CA ILE A 335 -10.11 21.76 -17.22
C ILE A 335 -9.27 21.49 -15.95
N CYS A 336 -9.05 22.49 -15.10
CA CYS A 336 -8.26 22.31 -13.87
C CYS A 336 -8.91 21.28 -12.92
N GLN A 337 -10.24 21.26 -12.82
CA GLN A 337 -10.95 20.27 -11.99
C GLN A 337 -10.80 18.84 -12.52
N LEU A 338 -10.68 18.66 -13.83
CA LEU A 338 -10.41 17.35 -14.45
C LEU A 338 -8.99 16.86 -14.16
N LEU A 339 -8.06 17.76 -13.81
CA LEU A 339 -6.67 17.43 -13.50
C LEU A 339 -6.41 17.21 -12.00
N GLU A 340 -6.87 18.13 -11.14
CA GLU A 340 -6.45 18.23 -9.73
C GLU A 340 -7.14 17.24 -8.77
N LYS A 341 -8.39 16.85 -9.06
CA LYS A 341 -9.22 16.09 -8.11
C LYS A 341 -8.67 14.69 -7.85
N LYS A 342 -9.19 14.00 -6.81
CA LYS A 342 -8.91 12.57 -6.57
C LYS A 342 -9.28 11.70 -7.78
N GLU A 343 -10.37 12.07 -8.46
CA GLU A 343 -10.85 11.49 -9.72
C GLU A 343 -10.19 12.15 -10.95
N GLY A 344 -9.24 13.05 -10.73
CA GLY A 344 -8.53 13.72 -11.81
C GLY A 344 -7.58 12.78 -12.55
N ILE A 345 -7.17 13.21 -13.74
CA ILE A 345 -6.37 12.41 -14.69
C ILE A 345 -5.07 11.90 -14.06
N PHE A 346 -4.30 12.76 -13.38
CA PHE A 346 -3.01 12.38 -12.80
C PHE A 346 -3.14 11.22 -11.80
N ARG A 347 -4.15 11.27 -10.93
CA ARG A 347 -4.30 10.27 -9.86
C ARG A 347 -5.02 9.01 -10.33
N GLN A 348 -6.14 9.16 -11.03
CA GLN A 348 -7.03 8.03 -11.35
C GLN A 348 -6.72 7.36 -12.70
N LYS A 349 -5.99 8.04 -13.59
CA LYS A 349 -5.72 7.54 -14.96
C LYS A 349 -4.23 7.40 -15.26
N MET A 350 -3.34 8.14 -14.59
CA MET A 350 -1.89 7.97 -14.76
C MET A 350 -1.29 7.10 -13.67
N MET A 351 -1.37 7.52 -12.40
CA MET A 351 -0.78 6.80 -11.26
C MET A 351 -1.49 5.48 -10.95
N GLY A 352 -2.83 5.50 -10.90
CA GLY A 352 -3.66 4.30 -10.83
C GLY A 352 -4.34 4.05 -12.16
N LYS A 353 -4.42 2.79 -12.60
CA LYS A 353 -5.15 2.39 -13.82
C LYS A 353 -5.93 1.11 -13.56
N ARG A 354 -7.05 0.95 -14.27
CA ARG A 354 -7.70 -0.37 -14.38
C ARG A 354 -6.85 -1.22 -15.33
N VAL A 355 -6.55 -2.44 -14.94
CA VAL A 355 -5.69 -3.36 -15.69
C VAL A 355 -6.50 -4.53 -16.25
N ASN A 356 -6.07 -5.05 -17.39
CA ASN A 356 -6.58 -6.30 -17.95
C ASN A 356 -5.95 -7.51 -17.24
N PHE A 357 -6.45 -8.72 -17.52
CA PHE A 357 -5.93 -9.98 -16.96
C PHE A 357 -5.87 -10.00 -15.42
N ALA A 358 -6.92 -9.47 -14.79
CA ALA A 358 -7.12 -9.51 -13.36
C ALA A 358 -8.51 -10.05 -13.03
N CYS A 359 -8.64 -10.69 -11.87
CA CYS A 359 -9.94 -11.11 -11.32
C CYS A 359 -10.05 -10.74 -9.84
N ARG A 360 -11.27 -10.78 -9.33
CA ARG A 360 -11.60 -10.49 -7.93
C ARG A 360 -12.60 -11.53 -7.44
N SER A 361 -12.43 -11.99 -6.22
CA SER A 361 -13.35 -12.93 -5.58
C SER A 361 -13.24 -12.84 -4.07
N VAL A 362 -14.29 -13.31 -3.39
CA VAL A 362 -14.25 -13.59 -1.95
C VAL A 362 -13.21 -14.68 -1.68
N ILE A 363 -12.48 -14.55 -0.58
CA ILE A 363 -11.52 -15.55 -0.14
C ILE A 363 -12.16 -16.58 0.79
N SER A 364 -11.65 -17.81 0.74
CA SER A 364 -12.02 -18.85 1.69
C SER A 364 -10.78 -19.61 2.14
N PRO A 365 -10.75 -20.13 3.37
CA PRO A 365 -9.57 -20.81 3.88
C PRO A 365 -9.37 -22.17 3.23
N ASP A 366 -8.11 -22.59 3.11
CA ASP A 366 -7.70 -23.96 2.75
C ASP A 366 -6.34 -24.32 3.40
N PRO A 367 -6.29 -25.26 4.37
CA PRO A 367 -5.05 -25.71 5.00
C PRO A 367 -4.20 -26.68 4.16
N TYR A 368 -4.73 -27.23 3.07
CA TYR A 368 -4.03 -28.22 2.26
C TYR A 368 -3.17 -27.58 1.15
N LEU A 369 -3.47 -26.34 0.78
CA LEU A 369 -2.62 -25.53 -0.09
C LEU A 369 -1.26 -25.30 0.57
N ALA A 370 -0.20 -25.22 -0.24
CA ALA A 370 1.05 -24.73 0.28
C ALA A 370 0.93 -23.25 0.66
N VAL A 371 1.78 -22.79 1.57
CA VAL A 371 1.71 -21.43 2.11
C VAL A 371 1.97 -20.38 0.99
N ASN A 372 2.74 -20.73 -0.05
CA ASN A 372 3.00 -19.93 -1.25
C ASN A 372 2.01 -20.19 -2.41
N GLU A 373 1.00 -21.03 -2.22
CA GLU A 373 0.01 -21.34 -3.24
C GLU A 373 -1.29 -20.54 -3.03
N ILE A 374 -1.98 -20.28 -4.14
CA ILE A 374 -3.34 -19.74 -4.14
C ILE A 374 -4.25 -20.64 -4.99
N GLY A 375 -5.40 -21.00 -4.41
CA GLY A 375 -6.40 -21.80 -5.08
C GLY A 375 -7.26 -20.94 -6.00
N ILE A 376 -7.17 -21.17 -7.30
CA ILE A 376 -7.95 -20.45 -8.31
C ILE A 376 -9.10 -21.31 -8.83
N PRO A 377 -10.35 -20.81 -8.79
CA PRO A 377 -11.49 -21.43 -9.43
C PRO A 377 -11.29 -21.69 -10.94
N PRO A 378 -11.83 -22.80 -11.48
CA PRO A 378 -11.71 -23.15 -12.90
C PRO A 378 -12.33 -22.07 -13.80
N TYR A 379 -13.37 -21.37 -13.33
CA TYR A 379 -13.99 -20.27 -14.06
C TYR A 379 -13.01 -19.14 -14.38
N PHE A 380 -12.15 -18.76 -13.43
CA PHE A 380 -11.11 -17.76 -13.69
C PHE A 380 -9.98 -18.34 -14.53
N ALA A 381 -9.61 -19.61 -14.30
CA ALA A 381 -8.53 -20.25 -15.04
C ALA A 381 -8.81 -20.36 -16.55
N LEU A 382 -10.08 -20.55 -16.95
CA LEU A 382 -10.51 -20.55 -18.36
C LEU A 382 -10.47 -19.17 -19.02
N LYS A 383 -10.66 -18.08 -18.26
CA LYS A 383 -10.72 -16.72 -18.78
C LYS A 383 -9.36 -16.03 -18.82
N LEU A 384 -8.54 -16.24 -17.79
CA LEU A 384 -7.20 -15.69 -17.71
C LEU A 384 -6.28 -16.48 -18.62
N SER A 385 -5.64 -15.78 -19.56
CA SER A 385 -4.73 -16.38 -20.53
C SER A 385 -3.34 -15.79 -20.47
N TYR A 386 -2.35 -16.58 -20.87
CA TYR A 386 -0.95 -16.19 -20.97
C TYR A 386 -0.46 -16.34 -22.41
N PRO A 387 0.21 -15.33 -22.99
CA PRO A 387 0.83 -15.44 -24.31
C PRO A 387 2.08 -16.33 -24.22
N GLU A 388 1.95 -17.60 -24.58
CA GLU A 388 3.11 -18.49 -24.72
C GLU A 388 3.61 -18.44 -26.17
N PHE A 389 4.84 -17.97 -26.35
CA PHE A 389 5.48 -17.80 -27.66
C PHE A 389 5.88 -19.14 -28.27
N ILE A 390 6.19 -19.17 -29.57
CA ILE A 390 6.89 -20.27 -30.22
C ILE A 390 8.04 -19.65 -30.98
N GLU A 391 9.26 -19.76 -30.43
CA GLU A 391 10.49 -19.42 -31.14
C GLU A 391 11.15 -20.69 -31.66
N LYS A 392 12.01 -20.53 -32.66
CA LYS A 392 12.77 -21.61 -33.29
C LYS A 392 14.23 -21.19 -33.16
N CYS A 393 14.91 -21.64 -32.11
CA CYS A 393 16.35 -21.37 -31.96
C CYS A 393 17.10 -22.20 -33.00
N ILE A 394 17.77 -21.52 -33.94
CA ILE A 394 18.86 -22.11 -34.73
C ILE A 394 20.12 -21.57 -34.07
N ASP A 395 20.82 -22.42 -33.33
CA ASP A 395 22.11 -22.08 -32.72
C ASP A 395 23.09 -21.63 -33.82
N HIS A 396 23.52 -20.37 -33.76
CA HIS A 396 24.74 -19.91 -34.43
C HIS A 396 25.71 -19.39 -33.37
N ASN A 397 26.74 -20.20 -33.16
CA ASN A 397 28.04 -19.88 -32.59
C ASN A 397 28.19 -19.55 -31.08
N MET A 398 29.03 -20.41 -30.49
CA MET A 398 29.90 -20.28 -29.32
C MET A 398 30.34 -18.84 -28.98
N TYR A 399 30.36 -18.54 -27.67
CA TYR A 399 30.82 -17.32 -26.99
C TYR A 399 29.85 -16.12 -26.93
N THR A 400 28.89 -16.17 -26.01
CA THR A 400 28.68 -15.21 -24.90
C THR A 400 27.33 -15.51 -24.25
N GLY A 401 27.36 -15.82 -22.95
CA GLY A 401 26.21 -16.35 -22.23
C GLY A 401 25.22 -15.27 -21.80
N TYR A 402 24.02 -15.31 -22.36
CA TYR A 402 22.77 -14.89 -21.70
C TYR A 402 21.64 -15.77 -22.27
N THR A 403 21.18 -16.73 -21.47
CA THR A 403 20.10 -17.65 -21.81
C THR A 403 18.76 -16.97 -21.52
N ASP A 404 18.16 -16.37 -22.54
CA ASP A 404 16.71 -16.14 -22.57
C ASP A 404 16.05 -17.46 -22.97
N GLU A 405 15.45 -18.18 -22.03
CA GLU A 405 14.71 -19.42 -22.28
C GLU A 405 13.41 -19.10 -23.03
N ARG A 406 13.53 -18.94 -24.35
CA ARG A 406 12.40 -18.77 -25.26
C ARG A 406 12.14 -20.05 -26.03
N VAL A 407 10.90 -20.16 -26.46
CA VAL A 407 10.25 -21.41 -26.79
C VAL A 407 10.99 -22.22 -27.85
N THR A 408 10.92 -23.53 -27.67
CA THR A 408 11.92 -24.51 -28.05
C THR A 408 11.17 -25.86 -28.15
N PRO A 409 11.71 -26.90 -28.80
CA PRO A 409 10.97 -28.11 -29.21
C PRO A 409 10.17 -28.88 -28.11
N TRP A 410 10.33 -28.54 -26.83
CA TRP A 410 9.76 -29.21 -25.66
C TRP A 410 8.32 -28.81 -25.29
N ASN A 411 7.83 -27.59 -25.56
CA ASN A 411 6.47 -27.17 -25.15
C ASN A 411 5.41 -27.34 -26.26
N VAL A 412 5.82 -27.54 -27.51
CA VAL A 412 4.93 -27.54 -28.68
C VAL A 412 3.83 -28.59 -28.56
N MET A 413 4.15 -29.76 -28.00
CA MET A 413 3.15 -30.81 -27.76
C MET A 413 2.08 -30.35 -26.75
N LYS A 414 2.48 -29.63 -25.69
CA LYS A 414 1.56 -29.08 -24.69
C LYS A 414 0.65 -28.01 -25.31
N LEU A 415 1.21 -27.10 -26.10
CA LEU A 415 0.44 -26.05 -26.77
C LEU A 415 -0.49 -26.60 -27.85
N ARG A 416 -0.05 -27.63 -28.60
CA ARG A 416 -0.90 -28.33 -29.56
C ARG A 416 -2.11 -28.96 -28.87
N ASN A 417 -1.90 -29.60 -27.72
CA ASN A 417 -2.99 -30.16 -26.91
C ASN A 417 -3.91 -29.06 -26.36
N ALA A 418 -3.36 -27.93 -25.91
CA ALA A 418 -4.16 -26.79 -25.44
C ALA A 418 -5.07 -26.21 -26.54
N ILE A 419 -4.58 -26.08 -27.77
CA ILE A 419 -5.39 -25.67 -28.92
C ILE A 419 -6.47 -26.71 -29.23
N LEU A 420 -6.15 -28.00 -29.16
CA LEU A 420 -7.13 -29.07 -29.39
C LEU A 420 -8.25 -29.09 -28.35
N ASN A 421 -7.93 -28.77 -27.10
CA ASN A 421 -8.89 -28.68 -26.00
C ASN A 421 -9.81 -27.45 -26.12
N GLY A 422 -9.34 -26.38 -26.76
CA GLY A 422 -10.11 -25.16 -27.02
C GLY A 422 -10.33 -24.29 -25.78
N PRO A 423 -11.22 -23.28 -25.86
CA PRO A 423 -11.44 -22.29 -24.80
C PRO A 423 -12.33 -22.75 -23.63
N GLU A 424 -13.11 -23.83 -23.79
CA GLU A 424 -14.07 -24.28 -22.75
C GLU A 424 -13.50 -25.36 -21.82
N SER A 425 -12.44 -26.05 -22.24
CA SER A 425 -11.82 -27.14 -21.48
C SER A 425 -10.51 -26.68 -20.84
N HIS A 426 -10.33 -26.95 -19.55
CA HIS A 426 -9.08 -26.70 -18.83
C HIS A 426 -8.27 -28.00 -18.69
N PRO A 427 -6.97 -28.02 -19.04
CA PRO A 427 -6.16 -26.93 -19.61
C PRO A 427 -6.37 -26.75 -21.12
N GLY A 428 -6.53 -25.50 -21.60
CA GLY A 428 -6.88 -25.18 -22.98
C GLY A 428 -6.27 -23.85 -23.47
N ALA A 429 -6.82 -23.28 -24.53
CA ALA A 429 -6.37 -22.00 -25.10
C ALA A 429 -7.53 -21.17 -25.68
N THR A 430 -7.41 -19.85 -25.59
CA THR A 430 -8.46 -18.91 -26.04
C THR A 430 -8.19 -18.31 -27.41
N HIS A 431 -6.95 -17.88 -27.67
CA HIS A 431 -6.57 -17.20 -28.91
C HIS A 431 -5.27 -17.78 -29.47
N TYR A 432 -5.12 -17.67 -30.79
CA TYR A 432 -3.92 -17.98 -31.53
C TYR A 432 -3.56 -16.75 -32.35
N ALA A 433 -2.35 -16.21 -32.17
CA ALA A 433 -1.85 -15.10 -32.96
C ALA A 433 -0.80 -15.58 -33.96
N ASP A 434 -0.99 -15.15 -35.20
CA ASP A 434 -0.06 -15.29 -36.32
C ASP A 434 0.38 -13.90 -36.80
N LYS A 435 1.36 -13.79 -37.69
CA LYS A 435 1.88 -12.49 -38.21
C LYS A 435 0.77 -11.55 -38.74
N GLN A 436 -0.37 -12.08 -39.18
CA GLN A 436 -1.45 -11.31 -39.82
C GLN A 436 -2.57 -10.87 -38.87
N ALA A 437 -2.89 -11.65 -37.83
CA ALA A 437 -4.01 -11.35 -36.93
C ALA A 437 -4.03 -12.24 -35.67
N ILE A 438 -4.66 -11.73 -34.61
CA ILE A 438 -5.07 -12.52 -33.43
C ILE A 438 -6.41 -13.18 -33.75
N VAL A 439 -6.45 -14.51 -33.79
CA VAL A 439 -7.64 -15.31 -34.08
C VAL A 439 -8.18 -15.92 -32.78
N LYS A 440 -9.45 -15.68 -32.48
CA LYS A 440 -10.16 -16.36 -31.39
C LYS A 440 -10.46 -17.81 -31.76
N LEU A 441 -10.12 -18.75 -30.89
CA LEU A 441 -10.34 -20.16 -31.13
C LEU A 441 -11.84 -20.51 -30.97
N PRO A 442 -12.44 -21.29 -31.89
CA PRO A 442 -13.80 -21.77 -31.73
C PRO A 442 -13.88 -22.81 -30.59
N PRO A 443 -15.05 -22.99 -29.94
CA PRO A 443 -15.21 -23.92 -28.82
C PRO A 443 -14.93 -25.39 -29.22
N LYS A 444 -15.39 -25.83 -30.40
CA LYS A 444 -15.12 -27.18 -30.96
C LYS A 444 -15.12 -27.13 -32.49
N GLY A 445 -14.31 -27.98 -33.15
CA GLY A 445 -14.42 -28.21 -34.61
C GLY A 445 -13.12 -28.57 -35.32
N LYS A 446 -13.24 -28.93 -36.61
CA LYS A 446 -12.10 -29.30 -37.49
C LYS A 446 -11.06 -28.17 -37.60
N LEU A 447 -11.48 -26.91 -37.42
CA LEU A 447 -10.60 -25.74 -37.47
C LEU A 447 -9.50 -25.78 -36.38
N LEU A 448 -9.79 -26.30 -35.18
CA LEU A 448 -8.78 -26.46 -34.13
C LEU A 448 -7.67 -27.42 -34.55
N SER A 449 -8.02 -28.51 -35.23
CA SER A 449 -7.05 -29.47 -35.76
C SER A 449 -6.20 -28.87 -36.90
N LEU A 450 -6.79 -27.99 -37.72
CA LEU A 450 -6.04 -27.27 -38.76
C LEU A 450 -5.05 -26.27 -38.15
N ILE A 451 -5.49 -25.49 -37.15
CA ILE A 451 -4.64 -24.52 -36.45
C ILE A 451 -3.52 -25.24 -35.68
N SER A 452 -3.82 -26.35 -35.01
CA SER A 452 -2.83 -27.10 -34.24
C SER A 452 -1.76 -27.78 -35.12
N ARG A 453 -2.08 -28.05 -36.40
CA ARG A 453 -1.13 -28.50 -37.44
C ARG A 453 -0.26 -27.36 -37.99
N LYS A 454 -0.65 -26.09 -37.86
CA LYS A 454 0.18 -24.93 -38.23
C LYS A 454 1.37 -24.72 -37.30
N LEU A 455 1.37 -25.36 -36.12
CA LEU A 455 2.50 -25.37 -35.20
C LEU A 455 3.60 -26.31 -35.68
N PRO A 456 4.88 -25.88 -35.69
CA PRO A 456 5.99 -26.69 -36.19
C PRO A 456 6.08 -28.05 -35.49
N SER A 457 6.43 -29.12 -36.21
CA SER A 457 6.64 -30.43 -35.60
C SER A 457 8.09 -30.57 -35.12
N SER A 458 8.31 -31.10 -33.92
CA SER A 458 9.65 -31.28 -33.32
C SER A 458 10.61 -32.15 -34.16
N LYS A 459 10.11 -32.91 -35.14
CA LYS A 459 10.91 -33.73 -36.06
C LYS A 459 11.47 -33.00 -37.30
N GLY A 460 11.01 -31.77 -37.60
CA GLY A 460 11.37 -31.06 -38.83
C GLY A 460 12.64 -30.21 -38.77
N VAL A 461 13.45 -30.33 -37.72
CA VAL A 461 14.60 -29.44 -37.44
C VAL A 461 15.93 -29.97 -38.02
N ILE A 462 16.02 -31.25 -38.41
CA ILE A 462 17.31 -31.91 -38.70
C ILE A 462 17.69 -31.91 -40.21
N LEU A 463 16.83 -31.47 -41.14
CA LEU A 463 17.02 -31.81 -42.57
C LEU A 463 17.21 -30.66 -43.57
N ASP A 464 17.46 -29.42 -43.16
CA ASP A 464 17.67 -28.34 -44.16
C ASP A 464 18.88 -27.46 -43.84
N HIS A 465 20.07 -27.96 -44.16
CA HIS A 465 21.35 -27.23 -44.09
C HIS A 465 21.67 -26.46 -45.39
N GLY A 466 20.69 -26.22 -46.29
CA GLY A 466 21.00 -25.88 -47.68
C GLY A 466 20.73 -24.47 -48.19
N LYS A 467 19.87 -23.65 -47.55
CA LYS A 467 19.46 -22.35 -48.13
C LYS A 467 19.22 -21.28 -47.07
N ILE A 468 20.24 -20.49 -46.80
CA ILE A 468 20.13 -19.23 -46.06
C ILE A 468 19.65 -18.17 -47.05
N SER A 469 18.33 -18.13 -47.24
CA SER A 469 17.60 -16.94 -47.70
C SER A 469 16.79 -16.45 -46.52
N ASP A 470 16.67 -15.12 -46.36
CA ASP A 470 15.96 -14.39 -45.30
C ASP A 470 14.53 -14.89 -44.99
N GLN A 471 14.41 -16.09 -44.43
CA GLN A 471 13.16 -16.59 -43.85
C GLN A 471 13.08 -16.02 -42.44
N GLU A 472 12.65 -14.76 -42.38
CA GLU A 472 12.21 -14.07 -41.17
C GLU A 472 11.36 -15.00 -40.30
N PHE A 473 11.95 -15.43 -39.19
CA PHE A 473 11.39 -16.28 -38.15
C PHE A 473 9.88 -16.03 -37.92
N GLU A 474 9.03 -17.03 -38.20
CA GLU A 474 7.59 -16.97 -37.93
C GLU A 474 7.30 -17.12 -36.43
N ARG A 475 7.16 -15.99 -35.73
CA ARG A 475 6.67 -15.96 -34.34
C ARG A 475 5.17 -16.26 -34.31
N LYS A 476 4.79 -17.37 -33.69
CA LYS A 476 3.40 -17.74 -33.39
C LYS A 476 3.18 -17.66 -31.89
N VAL A 477 2.02 -17.16 -31.47
CA VAL A 477 1.69 -17.01 -30.03
C VAL A 477 0.38 -17.74 -29.72
N VAL A 478 0.39 -18.54 -28.66
CA VAL A 478 -0.79 -19.23 -28.17
C VAL A 478 -1.18 -18.65 -26.82
N TYR A 479 -2.39 -18.10 -26.73
CA TYR A 479 -2.94 -17.61 -25.47
C TYR A 479 -3.55 -18.79 -24.71
N ARG A 480 -2.71 -19.52 -23.98
CA ARG A 480 -3.12 -20.66 -23.16
C ARG A 480 -3.83 -20.20 -21.89
N HIS A 481 -4.67 -21.06 -21.33
CA HIS A 481 -5.29 -20.85 -20.02
C HIS A 481 -4.24 -20.80 -18.90
N LEU A 482 -4.63 -20.17 -17.80
CA LEU A 482 -3.92 -20.24 -16.53
C LEU A 482 -3.83 -21.69 -16.06
N ARG A 483 -2.64 -22.15 -15.66
CA ARG A 483 -2.40 -23.53 -15.23
C ARG A 483 -1.72 -23.58 -13.87
N ASP A 484 -1.68 -24.78 -13.30
CA ASP A 484 -0.93 -25.06 -12.08
C ASP A 484 0.55 -24.72 -12.30
N GLY A 485 1.15 -24.03 -11.33
CA GLY A 485 2.55 -23.58 -11.40
C GLY A 485 2.75 -22.18 -11.99
N ASP A 486 1.75 -21.57 -12.63
CA ASP A 486 1.82 -20.16 -13.02
C ASP A 486 1.88 -19.26 -11.77
N VAL A 487 2.43 -18.05 -11.92
CA VAL A 487 2.54 -17.08 -10.82
C VAL A 487 1.53 -15.96 -11.01
N VAL A 488 0.87 -15.55 -9.92
CA VAL A 488 -0.07 -14.43 -9.89
C VAL A 488 0.23 -13.50 -8.73
N LEU A 489 -0.03 -12.21 -8.91
CA LEU A 489 0.07 -11.22 -7.84
C LEU A 489 -1.28 -11.10 -7.14
N VAL A 490 -1.28 -11.35 -5.84
CA VAL A 490 -2.47 -11.36 -4.99
C VAL A 490 -2.42 -10.15 -4.07
N ASN A 491 -3.46 -9.32 -4.10
CA ASN A 491 -3.55 -8.04 -3.41
C ASN A 491 -4.86 -7.89 -2.63
N ARG A 492 -4.77 -7.58 -1.33
CA ARG A 492 -5.93 -7.20 -0.50
C ARG A 492 -6.01 -5.67 -0.38
N GLN A 493 -7.21 -5.14 -0.54
CA GLN A 493 -7.49 -3.71 -0.29
C GLN A 493 -7.94 -3.53 1.17
N PRO A 494 -7.44 -2.53 1.92
CA PRO A 494 -6.41 -1.54 1.55
C PRO A 494 -4.96 -2.09 1.62
N THR A 495 -4.10 -1.64 0.71
CA THR A 495 -2.68 -2.02 0.66
C THR A 495 -1.85 -1.03 1.50
N LEU A 496 -1.48 -1.41 2.74
CA LEU A 496 -0.75 -0.52 3.66
C LEU A 496 0.77 -0.74 3.64
N HIS A 497 1.23 -1.93 3.27
CA HIS A 497 2.65 -2.29 3.26
C HIS A 497 2.91 -3.29 2.13
N LYS A 498 4.18 -3.43 1.73
CA LYS A 498 4.58 -4.33 0.62
C LYS A 498 4.01 -5.75 0.74
N PRO A 499 4.08 -6.45 1.90
CA PRO A 499 3.44 -7.77 2.07
C PRO A 499 1.93 -7.85 1.83
N SER A 500 1.21 -6.73 1.71
CA SER A 500 -0.21 -6.73 1.29
C SER A 500 -0.41 -7.03 -0.21
N ILE A 501 0.68 -7.08 -0.99
CA ILE A 501 0.72 -7.60 -2.36
C ILE A 501 1.88 -8.60 -2.50
N MET A 502 1.56 -9.86 -2.78
CA MET A 502 2.56 -10.93 -2.91
C MET A 502 2.28 -11.80 -4.11
N ALA A 503 3.33 -12.41 -4.65
CA ALA A 503 3.23 -13.40 -5.70
C ALA A 503 2.97 -14.79 -5.10
N HIS A 504 1.95 -15.47 -5.61
CA HIS A 504 1.61 -16.84 -5.25
C HIS A 504 1.61 -17.74 -6.47
N ILE A 505 1.90 -19.02 -6.25
CA ILE A 505 1.82 -20.05 -7.27
C ILE A 505 0.36 -20.49 -7.39
N VAL A 506 -0.15 -20.53 -8.61
CA VAL A 506 -1.52 -20.92 -8.90
C VAL A 506 -1.67 -22.42 -8.75
N ARG A 507 -2.77 -22.80 -8.11
CA ARG A 507 -3.32 -24.14 -8.13
C ARG A 507 -4.80 -24.09 -8.48
N VAL A 508 -5.20 -24.75 -9.56
CA VAL A 508 -6.57 -24.75 -10.06
C VAL A 508 -7.39 -25.82 -9.33
N LEU A 509 -8.35 -25.39 -8.53
CA LEU A 509 -9.17 -26.27 -7.69
C LEU A 509 -10.51 -26.55 -8.36
N LYS A 510 -10.72 -27.79 -8.82
CA LYS A 510 -11.96 -28.20 -9.52
C LYS A 510 -13.14 -28.19 -8.55
N GLY A 511 -14.26 -27.57 -8.95
CA GLY A 511 -15.50 -27.49 -8.18
C GLY A 511 -15.64 -26.27 -7.28
N GLU A 512 -14.56 -25.51 -7.10
CA GLU A 512 -14.55 -24.29 -6.29
C GLU A 512 -15.04 -23.06 -7.06
N LYS A 513 -15.59 -22.08 -6.32
CA LYS A 513 -16.07 -20.80 -6.87
C LYS A 513 -15.36 -19.58 -6.28
N THR A 514 -14.80 -19.71 -5.09
CA THR A 514 -14.06 -18.67 -4.37
C THR A 514 -12.56 -18.90 -4.48
N VAL A 515 -11.78 -17.84 -4.31
CA VAL A 515 -10.32 -17.97 -4.24
C VAL A 515 -9.95 -18.59 -2.89
N ARG A 516 -9.16 -19.66 -2.90
CA ARG A 516 -8.75 -20.36 -1.67
C ARG A 516 -7.36 -19.91 -1.24
N MET A 517 -7.17 -19.62 0.05
CA MET A 517 -5.91 -19.14 0.61
C MET A 517 -5.55 -19.86 1.92
N HIS A 518 -4.27 -20.10 2.13
CA HIS A 518 -3.75 -20.67 3.37
C HIS A 518 -3.74 -19.67 4.54
N TYR A 519 -4.03 -20.15 5.76
CA TYR A 519 -4.14 -19.35 6.99
C TYR A 519 -2.88 -18.54 7.35
N ALA A 520 -1.70 -19.07 7.03
CA ALA A 520 -0.43 -18.39 7.30
C ALA A 520 -0.27 -17.03 6.59
N ASN A 521 -1.09 -16.76 5.57
CA ASN A 521 -1.09 -15.48 4.84
C ASN A 521 -2.12 -14.48 5.41
N CYS A 522 -2.95 -14.87 6.39
CA CYS A 522 -3.93 -13.97 7.00
C CYS A 522 -3.28 -12.77 7.67
N SER A 523 -2.17 -12.98 8.39
CA SER A 523 -1.44 -11.90 9.07
C SER A 523 -0.80 -10.91 8.09
N THR A 524 -0.33 -11.37 6.93
CA THR A 524 0.28 -10.50 5.90
C THR A 524 -0.74 -9.65 5.16
N TYR A 525 -1.91 -10.21 4.85
CA TYR A 525 -2.99 -9.48 4.19
C TYR A 525 -3.90 -8.74 5.17
N ASN A 526 -3.76 -8.99 6.47
CA ASN A 526 -4.71 -8.60 7.51
C ASN A 526 -6.14 -9.09 7.20
N ALA A 527 -6.26 -10.34 6.76
CA ALA A 527 -7.50 -10.96 6.28
C ALA A 527 -8.12 -11.90 7.32
N ASP A 528 -9.45 -11.93 7.42
CA ASP A 528 -10.21 -12.66 8.46
C ASP A 528 -11.28 -13.65 7.94
N PHE A 529 -11.43 -13.78 6.62
CA PHE A 529 -12.35 -14.72 5.95
C PHE A 529 -13.84 -14.54 6.28
N ASP A 530 -14.29 -13.32 6.58
CA ASP A 530 -15.71 -13.02 6.87
C ASP A 530 -16.53 -12.56 5.64
N GLY A 531 -15.91 -12.49 4.47
CA GLY A 531 -16.48 -11.88 3.26
C GLY A 531 -15.47 -11.03 2.49
N ASP A 532 -14.26 -10.88 3.02
CA ASP A 532 -13.11 -10.26 2.37
C ASP A 532 -12.93 -10.63 0.88
N GLU A 533 -12.69 -9.61 0.06
CA GLU A 533 -12.36 -9.75 -1.36
C GLU A 533 -10.87 -9.53 -1.61
N ILE A 534 -10.29 -10.33 -2.49
CA ILE A 534 -8.90 -10.17 -2.94
C ILE A 534 -8.86 -10.03 -4.46
N ASN A 535 -7.93 -9.19 -4.94
CA ASN A 535 -7.63 -9.03 -6.35
C ASN A 535 -6.46 -9.94 -6.73
N VAL A 536 -6.57 -10.60 -7.88
CA VAL A 536 -5.53 -11.44 -8.46
C VAL A 536 -5.18 -10.85 -9.81
N HIS A 537 -3.89 -10.54 -10.02
CA HIS A 537 -3.36 -10.00 -11.26
C HIS A 537 -2.44 -11.04 -11.90
N PHE A 538 -2.60 -11.28 -13.20
CA PHE A 538 -1.82 -12.28 -13.92
C PHE A 538 -0.75 -11.62 -14.82
N PRO A 539 0.54 -11.64 -14.44
CA PRO A 539 1.61 -11.09 -15.25
C PRO A 539 1.66 -11.71 -16.65
N GLN A 540 1.82 -10.87 -17.68
CA GLN A 540 1.77 -11.30 -19.09
C GLN A 540 3.16 -11.50 -19.71
N ASP A 541 4.20 -10.97 -19.08
CA ASP A 541 5.58 -11.03 -19.58
C ASP A 541 6.47 -11.91 -18.70
N GLU A 542 7.49 -12.54 -19.30
CA GLU A 542 8.43 -13.40 -18.55
C GLU A 542 9.29 -12.62 -17.56
N ILE A 543 9.64 -11.36 -17.86
CA ILE A 543 10.36 -10.48 -16.92
C ILE A 543 9.51 -10.27 -15.65
N SER A 544 8.24 -9.93 -15.82
CA SER A 544 7.32 -9.76 -14.69
C SER A 544 7.08 -11.06 -13.93
N ARG A 545 7.07 -12.22 -14.60
CA ARG A 545 7.03 -13.53 -13.94
C ARG A 545 8.30 -13.80 -13.14
N ALA A 546 9.48 -13.49 -13.66
CA ALA A 546 10.75 -13.64 -12.97
C ALA A 546 10.83 -12.75 -11.72
N GLU A 547 10.39 -11.49 -11.81
CA GLU A 547 10.25 -10.60 -10.65
C GLU A 547 9.27 -11.16 -9.62
N ALA A 548 8.15 -11.74 -10.07
CA ALA A 548 7.18 -12.36 -9.18
C ALA A 548 7.75 -13.59 -8.45
N TYR A 549 8.49 -14.48 -9.13
CA TYR A 549 9.09 -15.66 -8.49
C TYR A 549 10.25 -15.34 -7.54
N ASN A 550 11.04 -14.31 -7.86
CA ASN A 550 12.30 -14.05 -7.15
C ASN A 550 12.19 -12.90 -6.14
N ILE A 551 11.42 -11.86 -6.42
CA ILE A 551 11.37 -10.64 -5.58
C ILE A 551 10.08 -10.62 -4.75
N VAL A 552 8.93 -10.77 -5.39
CA VAL A 552 7.61 -10.55 -4.76
C VAL A 552 6.98 -11.84 -4.22
N ASN A 553 7.67 -12.97 -4.35
CA ASN A 553 7.23 -14.29 -3.88
C ASN A 553 6.88 -14.27 -2.39
N ALA A 554 5.73 -14.84 -2.05
CA ALA A 554 5.24 -14.93 -0.69
C ALA A 554 6.27 -15.55 0.29
N ASN A 555 7.08 -16.52 -0.15
CA ASN A 555 8.14 -17.11 0.69
C ASN A 555 9.20 -16.09 1.08
N ASN A 556 9.59 -15.19 0.17
CA ASN A 556 10.60 -14.18 0.44
C ASN A 556 10.06 -13.06 1.34
N GLN A 557 8.73 -12.84 1.35
CA GLN A 557 8.05 -11.89 2.22
C GLN A 557 7.69 -12.50 3.60
N TYR A 558 8.65 -13.19 4.22
CA TYR A 558 8.45 -13.82 5.54
C TYR A 558 8.50 -12.81 6.69
N VAL A 559 9.32 -11.77 6.53
CA VAL A 559 9.73 -10.82 7.56
C VAL A 559 9.10 -9.44 7.32
N LYS A 560 8.76 -8.72 8.41
CA LYS A 560 8.33 -7.33 8.40
C LYS A 560 9.48 -6.41 7.98
N PRO A 561 9.27 -5.53 6.97
CA PRO A 561 10.25 -4.48 6.65
C PRO A 561 10.49 -3.50 7.79
N THR A 562 9.53 -3.34 8.71
CA THR A 562 9.60 -2.38 9.82
C THR A 562 10.58 -2.76 10.91
N SER A 563 10.62 -4.03 11.30
CA SER A 563 11.36 -4.49 12.49
C SER A 563 12.27 -5.70 12.27
N GLY A 564 12.14 -6.40 11.14
CA GLY A 564 12.86 -7.67 10.94
C GLY A 564 12.17 -8.88 11.59
N ASP A 565 10.94 -8.71 12.09
CA ASP A 565 10.19 -9.80 12.75
C ASP A 565 9.37 -10.64 11.75
N PRO A 566 9.26 -11.96 11.94
CA PRO A 566 8.40 -12.83 11.13
C PRO A 566 6.92 -12.46 11.20
N ILE A 567 6.27 -12.36 10.04
CA ILE A 567 4.82 -12.11 9.91
C ILE A 567 4.04 -13.39 9.71
N ARG A 568 4.58 -14.28 8.85
CA ARG A 568 3.89 -15.51 8.41
C ARG A 568 4.07 -16.59 9.46
N ALA A 569 2.97 -17.00 10.07
CA ALA A 569 2.94 -17.98 11.14
C ALA A 569 1.65 -18.79 11.09
N LEU A 570 1.66 -20.00 11.64
CA LEU A 570 0.42 -20.73 11.88
C LEU A 570 -0.38 -20.06 13.00
N ILE A 571 -1.71 -20.18 12.92
CA ILE A 571 -2.64 -19.47 13.80
C ILE A 571 -3.62 -20.46 14.46
N GLN A 572 -4.20 -20.05 15.59
CA GLN A 572 -5.35 -20.69 16.25
C GLN A 572 -5.18 -22.22 16.42
N ASP A 573 -6.00 -23.01 15.73
CA ASP A 573 -6.11 -24.46 15.84
C ASP A 573 -4.78 -25.18 15.63
N HIS A 574 -3.92 -24.67 14.73
CA HIS A 574 -2.59 -25.23 14.52
C HIS A 574 -1.70 -25.09 15.75
N ILE A 575 -1.83 -23.99 16.50
CA ILE A 575 -1.06 -23.75 17.73
C ILE A 575 -1.55 -24.68 18.84
N VAL A 576 -2.88 -24.85 18.98
CA VAL A 576 -3.46 -25.78 19.95
C VAL A 576 -3.05 -27.21 19.64
N SER A 577 -3.17 -27.62 18.38
CA SER A 577 -2.79 -28.95 17.90
C SER A 577 -1.29 -29.20 18.11
N ALA A 578 -0.43 -28.21 17.84
CA ALA A 578 1.01 -28.31 18.12
C ALA A 578 1.30 -28.52 19.61
N ALA A 579 0.62 -27.78 20.49
CA ALA A 579 0.79 -27.90 21.93
C ALA A 579 0.32 -29.27 22.46
N LEU A 580 -0.82 -29.78 21.95
CA LEU A 580 -1.34 -31.10 22.30
C LEU A 580 -0.45 -32.23 21.78
N LEU A 581 0.02 -32.14 20.53
CA LEU A 581 0.89 -33.15 19.93
C LEU A 581 2.22 -33.24 20.68
N THR A 582 2.82 -32.10 21.04
CA THR A 582 4.14 -32.06 21.68
C THR A 582 4.12 -32.17 23.20
N LYS A 583 2.93 -32.31 23.80
CA LYS A 583 2.78 -32.59 25.24
C LYS A 583 3.46 -33.91 25.62
N LYS A 584 4.04 -33.97 26.82
CA LYS A 584 4.73 -35.17 27.35
C LYS A 584 3.83 -36.40 27.46
N ASP A 585 2.53 -36.19 27.70
CA ASP A 585 1.53 -37.26 27.86
C ASP A 585 1.08 -37.88 26.53
N THR A 586 1.51 -37.32 25.39
CA THR A 586 1.03 -37.74 24.06
C THR A 586 1.89 -38.86 23.51
N PHE A 587 1.36 -40.08 23.60
CA PHE A 587 1.92 -41.29 23.00
C PHE A 587 1.05 -41.75 21.82
N ILE A 588 1.70 -42.16 20.75
CA ILE A 588 1.05 -42.59 19.51
C ILE A 588 1.58 -43.97 19.07
N SER A 589 0.70 -44.72 18.42
CA SER A 589 1.01 -46.02 17.83
C SER A 589 1.85 -45.90 16.56
N TYR A 590 2.40 -47.02 16.08
CA TYR A 590 3.18 -47.04 14.84
C TYR A 590 2.34 -46.62 13.62
N GLU A 591 1.08 -47.05 13.58
CA GLU A 591 0.15 -46.75 12.50
C GLU A 591 -0.19 -45.26 12.47
N GLU A 592 -0.49 -44.67 13.63
CA GLU A 592 -0.77 -43.23 13.76
C GLU A 592 0.47 -42.40 13.42
N PHE A 593 1.65 -42.80 13.88
CA PHE A 593 2.92 -42.14 13.57
C PHE A 593 3.15 -42.05 12.05
N ASN A 594 3.02 -43.18 11.34
CA ASN A 594 3.21 -43.21 9.89
C ASN A 594 2.11 -42.44 9.15
N GLN A 595 0.86 -42.51 9.63
CA GLN A 595 -0.25 -41.78 9.03
C GLN A 595 -0.06 -40.27 9.13
N LEU A 596 0.40 -39.77 10.28
CA LEU A 596 0.70 -38.36 10.51
C LEU A 596 1.89 -37.88 9.67
N LEU A 597 2.94 -38.69 9.55
CA LEU A 597 4.07 -38.36 8.68
C LEU A 597 3.65 -38.33 7.20
N TYR A 598 2.89 -39.33 6.75
CA TYR A 598 2.42 -39.39 5.38
C TYR A 598 1.49 -38.23 5.03
N SER A 599 0.57 -37.85 5.94
CA SER A 599 -0.37 -36.74 5.72
C SER A 599 0.31 -35.38 5.68
N SER A 600 1.45 -35.22 6.35
CA SER A 600 2.25 -33.98 6.28
C SER A 600 2.83 -33.70 4.87
N GLY A 601 2.79 -34.68 3.95
CA GLY A 601 3.29 -34.55 2.58
C GLY A 601 4.66 -35.18 2.33
N VAL A 602 5.17 -35.95 3.30
CA VAL A 602 6.33 -36.83 3.14
C VAL A 602 5.83 -38.14 2.52
N SER A 603 6.11 -38.36 1.23
CA SER A 603 5.62 -39.56 0.54
C SER A 603 6.35 -40.82 1.00
N MET A 604 5.58 -41.89 1.20
CA MET A 604 6.02 -43.28 1.06
C MET A 604 5.66 -43.75 -0.34
N ALA A 605 6.64 -43.94 -1.24
CA ALA A 605 6.48 -44.88 -2.34
C ALA A 605 7.82 -45.31 -2.97
N LYS A 606 8.06 -46.62 -2.88
CA LYS A 606 8.87 -47.37 -3.84
C LYS A 606 8.25 -47.25 -5.24
N LEU A 607 9.15 -47.16 -6.22
CA LEU A 607 8.97 -47.25 -7.66
C LEU A 607 7.98 -48.36 -8.07
N GLY A 608 6.97 -48.00 -8.88
CA GLY A 608 6.21 -48.95 -9.71
C GLY A 608 4.68 -48.97 -9.56
N SER A 609 3.98 -47.86 -9.81
CA SER A 609 2.65 -47.82 -10.49
C SER A 609 1.98 -46.44 -10.35
N PHE A 610 2.32 -45.48 -11.21
CA PHE A 610 1.46 -44.30 -11.48
C PHE A 610 1.60 -43.85 -12.94
N PHE A 611 1.35 -44.77 -13.88
CA PHE A 611 0.82 -44.36 -15.18
C PHE A 611 -0.70 -44.23 -15.04
N GLY A 612 -1.20 -43.02 -14.75
CA GLY A 612 -2.63 -42.75 -14.82
C GLY A 612 -3.17 -41.57 -14.01
N LYS A 613 -3.26 -40.41 -14.68
CA LYS A 613 -4.12 -39.23 -14.43
C LYS A 613 -3.67 -38.16 -13.43
N GLU A 614 -3.90 -36.91 -13.87
CA GLU A 614 -3.57 -35.63 -13.27
C GLU A 614 -4.44 -35.31 -12.04
N GLY A 615 -3.77 -35.05 -10.93
CA GLY A 615 -4.33 -34.66 -9.63
C GLY A 615 -3.28 -34.76 -8.54
N GLN A 616 -2.04 -34.32 -8.81
CA GLN A 616 -0.90 -34.53 -7.92
C GLN A 616 -1.17 -33.92 -6.54
N LYS A 617 -1.29 -34.79 -5.55
CA LYS A 617 -1.20 -34.45 -4.13
C LYS A 617 0.19 -33.84 -3.88
N VAL A 618 0.26 -32.82 -3.04
CA VAL A 618 1.49 -32.06 -2.79
C VAL A 618 2.52 -32.95 -2.09
N PHE A 619 3.56 -33.32 -2.82
CA PHE A 619 4.71 -34.03 -2.28
C PHE A 619 5.83 -33.03 -2.01
N ILE A 620 6.40 -33.06 -0.79
CA ILE A 620 7.42 -32.12 -0.32
C ILE A 620 8.83 -32.56 -0.73
N SER A 621 9.03 -33.83 -1.09
CA SER A 621 10.30 -34.35 -1.62
C SER A 621 10.09 -35.29 -2.80
N ASN A 622 10.75 -35.01 -3.93
CA ASN A 622 10.77 -35.86 -5.14
C ASN A 622 11.89 -36.91 -5.13
N SER A 623 12.64 -37.05 -4.03
CA SER A 623 13.73 -38.03 -3.96
C SER A 623 13.19 -39.43 -3.67
N GLU A 624 13.28 -40.32 -4.67
CA GLU A 624 12.97 -41.76 -4.57
C GLU A 624 13.97 -42.48 -3.64
N SER A 625 13.92 -42.20 -2.33
CA SER A 625 14.92 -42.70 -1.39
C SER A 625 14.30 -43.19 -0.08
N ASP A 626 14.87 -44.28 0.44
CA ASP A 626 14.35 -45.07 1.55
C ASP A 626 13.95 -44.21 2.76
N MET A 627 12.75 -44.50 3.30
CA MET A 627 12.23 -43.89 4.53
C MET A 627 13.05 -44.36 5.73
N PHE A 628 13.55 -43.43 6.54
CA PHE A 628 14.26 -43.77 7.77
C PHE A 628 13.23 -44.21 8.84
N LEU A 629 13.38 -45.43 9.33
CA LEU A 629 12.55 -45.96 10.41
C LEU A 629 13.01 -45.35 11.74
N PHE A 630 12.20 -44.44 12.28
CA PHE A 630 12.45 -43.86 13.60
C PHE A 630 12.19 -44.90 14.69
N PRO A 631 13.15 -45.15 15.60
CA PRO A 631 12.95 -46.10 16.69
C PRO A 631 11.90 -45.59 17.69
N PRO A 632 11.11 -46.49 18.31
CA PRO A 632 10.13 -46.10 19.32
C PRO A 632 10.83 -45.55 20.57
N ALA A 633 10.22 -44.55 21.21
CA ALA A 633 10.71 -44.03 22.49
C ALA A 633 10.52 -45.05 23.63
N ILE A 634 9.41 -45.79 23.61
CA ILE A 634 9.11 -46.85 24.57
C ILE A 634 9.10 -48.17 23.82
N TRP A 635 9.94 -49.12 24.22
CA TRP A 635 10.01 -50.45 23.60
C TRP A 635 9.08 -51.48 24.27
N LYS A 636 8.91 -51.39 25.59
CA LYS A 636 8.09 -52.31 26.40
C LYS A 636 7.25 -51.48 27.39
N PRO A 637 5.97 -51.80 27.64
CA PRO A 637 5.22 -53.00 27.27
C PRO A 637 4.74 -53.07 25.81
N LYS A 638 4.61 -51.92 25.13
CA LYS A 638 4.30 -51.83 23.70
C LYS A 638 5.21 -50.79 23.03
N PRO A 639 5.56 -50.95 21.75
CA PRO A 639 6.29 -49.94 21.01
C PRO A 639 5.43 -48.69 20.85
N LEU A 640 5.84 -47.58 21.46
CA LEU A 640 5.15 -46.29 21.37
C LEU A 640 6.13 -45.18 20.98
N TRP A 641 5.63 -44.27 20.15
CA TRP A 641 6.32 -43.05 19.76
C TRP A 641 5.73 -41.86 20.51
N THR A 642 6.52 -40.82 20.71
CA THR A 642 6.03 -39.55 21.27
C THR A 642 5.65 -38.60 20.14
N GLY A 643 4.72 -37.68 20.40
CA GLY A 643 4.42 -36.64 19.40
C GLY A 643 5.60 -35.72 19.08
N LYS A 644 6.56 -35.56 20.01
CA LYS A 644 7.84 -34.85 19.75
C LYS A 644 8.71 -35.56 18.70
N GLN A 645 8.68 -36.90 18.65
CA GLN A 645 9.37 -37.68 17.61
C GLN A 645 8.78 -37.43 16.21
N VAL A 646 7.48 -37.15 16.09
CA VAL A 646 6.85 -36.82 14.79
C VAL A 646 7.46 -35.55 14.20
N ILE A 647 7.61 -34.52 15.03
CA ILE A 647 8.25 -33.25 14.62
C ILE A 647 9.72 -33.47 14.25
N SER A 648 10.44 -34.28 15.04
CA SER A 648 11.84 -34.62 14.76
C SER A 648 12.00 -35.34 13.42
N ALA A 649 11.12 -36.30 13.15
CA ALA A 649 11.07 -37.01 11.87
C ALA A 649 10.75 -36.08 10.70
N LEU A 650 9.80 -35.17 10.87
CA LEU A 650 9.48 -34.17 9.85
C LEU A 650 10.68 -33.25 9.54
N LEU A 651 11.36 -32.75 10.56
CA LEU A 651 12.56 -31.91 10.39
C LEU A 651 13.67 -32.66 9.67
N TYR A 652 13.86 -33.94 10.00
CA TYR A 652 14.83 -34.81 9.31
C TYR A 652 14.54 -34.92 7.81
N TYR A 653 13.28 -35.15 7.40
CA TYR A 653 12.95 -35.26 5.97
C TYR A 653 13.13 -33.96 5.20
N ILE A 654 12.78 -32.83 5.80
CA ILE A 654 12.90 -31.52 5.17
C ILE A 654 14.36 -31.08 5.02
N THR A 655 15.21 -31.45 5.99
CA THR A 655 16.63 -31.04 6.03
C THR A 655 17.61 -32.13 5.59
N ARG A 656 17.13 -33.22 4.99
CA ARG A 656 17.92 -34.44 4.68
C ARG A 656 19.23 -34.18 3.92
N ASP A 657 19.25 -33.19 3.03
CA ASP A 657 20.42 -32.85 2.20
C ASP A 657 21.40 -31.87 2.87
N SER A 658 21.14 -31.50 4.12
CA SER A 658 21.83 -30.42 4.82
C SER A 658 22.21 -30.80 6.27
N PRO A 659 23.27 -30.19 6.85
CA PRO A 659 23.66 -30.47 8.23
C PRO A 659 22.51 -30.16 9.21
N PRO A 660 22.35 -30.91 10.31
CA PRO A 660 21.26 -30.67 11.25
C PRO A 660 21.47 -29.38 12.07
N PHE A 661 20.37 -28.73 12.48
CA PHE A 661 20.43 -27.48 13.25
C PHE A 661 20.07 -27.68 14.73
N THR A 662 20.47 -26.71 15.56
CA THR A 662 20.16 -26.66 16.98
C THR A 662 19.56 -25.31 17.35
N VAL A 663 18.45 -25.32 18.10
CA VAL A 663 17.71 -24.13 18.55
C VAL A 663 17.29 -24.33 20.00
N GLU A 664 17.48 -23.28 20.81
CA GLU A 664 16.95 -23.19 22.17
C GLU A 664 16.10 -21.92 22.31
N LYS A 665 14.84 -22.09 22.76
CA LYS A 665 13.91 -20.97 22.95
C LYS A 665 12.89 -21.24 24.05
N ASN A 666 12.58 -20.23 24.85
CA ASN A 666 11.52 -20.31 25.85
C ASN A 666 10.13 -20.42 25.19
N ALA A 667 9.30 -21.32 25.72
CA ALA A 667 7.87 -21.40 25.47
C ALA A 667 7.12 -20.33 26.26
N LYS A 668 5.92 -19.97 25.80
CA LYS A 668 4.91 -19.18 26.51
C LYS A 668 4.23 -19.96 27.61
N ILE A 669 4.08 -21.28 27.45
CA ILE A 669 3.39 -22.10 28.46
C ILE A 669 4.33 -22.29 29.66
N PRO A 670 3.97 -21.80 30.86
CA PRO A 670 4.82 -21.93 32.04
C PRO A 670 4.84 -23.37 32.53
N SER A 671 5.93 -23.75 33.21
CA SER A 671 6.07 -25.08 33.81
C SER A 671 4.98 -25.41 34.85
N SER A 672 4.38 -24.40 35.48
CA SER A 672 3.25 -24.54 36.40
C SER A 672 1.98 -25.09 35.75
N PHE A 673 1.79 -24.88 34.44
CA PHE A 673 0.61 -25.36 33.71
C PHE A 673 0.54 -26.89 33.64
N PHE A 674 1.69 -27.57 33.61
CA PHE A 674 1.77 -29.02 33.52
C PHE A 674 1.80 -29.72 34.89
N LYS A 675 1.92 -28.97 36.00
CA LYS A 675 1.90 -29.55 37.34
C LYS A 675 0.47 -29.94 37.70
N THR A 676 0.14 -31.21 37.51
CA THR A 676 -1.09 -31.78 38.06
C THR A 676 -0.86 -32.00 39.55
N GLN A 677 -1.41 -31.13 40.41
CA GLN A 677 -1.47 -31.45 41.84
C GLN A 677 -2.49 -32.57 42.02
N VAL A 678 -2.02 -33.82 42.04
CA VAL A 678 -2.84 -34.96 42.43
C VAL A 678 -3.13 -34.81 43.93
N ARG A 679 -4.34 -34.37 44.29
CA ARG A 679 -4.88 -34.57 45.64
C ARG A 679 -5.27 -36.04 45.77
N GLU A 680 -4.29 -36.91 46.00
CA GLU A 680 -4.57 -38.24 46.56
C GLU A 680 -4.33 -38.20 48.06
N GLY A 681 -5.36 -38.60 48.80
CA GLY A 681 -5.33 -38.66 50.25
C GLY A 681 -4.22 -39.57 50.77
N ALA A 682 -3.67 -39.18 51.92
CA ALA A 682 -2.87 -39.99 52.82
C ALA A 682 -1.54 -40.55 52.29
N ARG A 683 -0.49 -39.72 52.32
CA ARG A 683 0.77 -39.90 53.10
C ARG A 683 1.87 -39.05 52.48
N TYR A 684 2.27 -38.00 53.20
CA TYR A 684 3.50 -37.27 52.92
C TYR A 684 4.70 -38.21 53.14
N THR A 685 5.30 -38.69 52.05
CA THR A 685 6.72 -39.06 52.07
C THR A 685 7.47 -37.95 51.36
N LEU A 686 8.23 -37.22 52.16
CA LEU A 686 9.00 -36.05 51.77
C LEU A 686 10.31 -36.57 51.15
N ASP A 687 10.25 -37.03 49.90
CA ASP A 687 11.45 -37.45 49.20
C ASP A 687 12.15 -36.22 48.59
N ASN A 688 13.14 -35.74 49.33
CA ASN A 688 13.95 -34.54 49.07
C ASN A 688 14.97 -34.72 47.91
N SER A 689 14.66 -35.51 46.88
CA SER A 689 15.48 -35.56 45.68
C SER A 689 15.11 -34.38 44.76
N LYS A 690 15.76 -33.24 45.00
CA LYS A 690 15.84 -32.10 44.07
C LYS A 690 16.50 -32.53 42.75
N LYS A 691 15.77 -33.19 41.86
CA LYS A 691 15.97 -33.03 40.42
C LYS A 691 14.91 -32.03 39.96
N LYS A 692 15.38 -30.82 39.62
CA LYS A 692 14.56 -29.76 39.06
C LYS A 692 13.87 -30.27 37.79
N ASP A 693 12.57 -30.55 37.85
CA ASP A 693 11.70 -30.69 36.67
C ASP A 693 11.50 -29.31 36.01
N GLU A 694 12.58 -28.72 35.49
CA GLU A 694 12.63 -27.43 34.78
C GLU A 694 12.62 -27.63 33.24
N ASP A 695 11.92 -28.64 32.72
CA ASP A 695 12.20 -29.16 31.37
C ASP A 695 11.19 -28.82 30.23
N GLU A 696 9.94 -28.42 30.50
CA GLU A 696 8.97 -28.12 29.41
C GLU A 696 8.84 -26.62 29.07
N ASP A 697 9.43 -25.72 29.88
CA ASP A 697 9.38 -24.26 29.62
C ASP A 697 10.31 -23.81 28.49
N LYS A 698 11.29 -24.65 28.14
CA LYS A 698 12.34 -24.38 27.17
C LYS A 698 12.30 -25.43 26.08
N LEU A 699 11.96 -24.98 24.88
CA LEU A 699 12.11 -25.76 23.68
C LEU A 699 13.60 -25.93 23.36
N LEU A 700 14.06 -27.17 23.23
CA LEU A 700 15.39 -27.50 22.73
C LEU A 700 15.27 -28.49 21.58
N ILE A 701 15.66 -28.05 20.40
CA ILE A 701 15.92 -28.91 19.25
C ILE A 701 17.43 -29.07 19.18
N HIS A 702 17.92 -30.29 19.34
CA HIS A 702 19.35 -30.61 19.24
C HIS A 702 19.57 -31.51 18.03
N LYS A 703 20.34 -31.03 17.04
CA LYS A 703 20.62 -31.77 15.80
C LYS A 703 19.35 -32.35 15.16
N ASN A 704 18.35 -31.51 14.91
CA ASN A 704 17.01 -31.84 14.37
C ASN A 704 16.09 -32.68 15.29
N ASP A 705 16.55 -33.15 16.45
CA ASP A 705 15.71 -33.86 17.39
C ASP A 705 15.07 -32.90 18.41
N LEU A 706 13.75 -32.93 18.53
CA LEU A 706 13.00 -32.20 19.56
C LEU A 706 13.09 -32.95 20.89
N VAL A 707 14.04 -32.54 21.72
CA VAL A 707 14.37 -33.23 22.99
C VAL A 707 13.42 -32.83 24.11
N ARG A 708 13.16 -31.52 24.26
CA ARG A 708 12.33 -30.97 25.35
C ARG A 708 11.53 -29.74 24.91
N GLY A 709 10.47 -29.45 25.66
CA GLY A 709 9.58 -28.31 25.47
C GLY A 709 8.41 -28.56 24.51
N VAL A 710 7.42 -27.69 24.63
CA VAL A 710 6.18 -27.72 23.83
C VAL A 710 6.25 -26.69 22.70
N VAL A 711 5.69 -27.04 21.55
CA VAL A 711 5.56 -26.12 20.40
C VAL A 711 4.31 -25.27 20.56
N ASP A 712 4.51 -23.97 20.76
CA ASP A 712 3.44 -22.98 20.93
C ASP A 712 3.63 -21.77 19.99
N LYS A 713 2.83 -20.70 20.18
CA LYS A 713 2.92 -19.50 19.35
C LYS A 713 4.32 -18.86 19.35
N ALA A 714 5.10 -18.98 20.43
CA ALA A 714 6.45 -18.42 20.43
C ALA A 714 7.32 -19.13 19.37
N GLN A 715 7.15 -20.43 19.14
CA GLN A 715 7.97 -21.16 18.17
C GLN A 715 7.72 -20.79 16.71
N PHE A 716 6.59 -20.15 16.41
CA PHE A 716 6.28 -19.59 15.09
C PHE A 716 6.66 -18.10 14.94
N GLY A 717 7.10 -17.43 16.03
CA GLY A 717 7.52 -16.03 16.05
C GLY A 717 9.05 -15.86 16.06
N ASP A 718 9.51 -14.69 16.54
CA ASP A 718 10.90 -14.22 16.42
C ASP A 718 11.91 -15.18 17.05
N TYR A 719 12.97 -15.60 16.32
CA TYR A 719 13.93 -16.62 16.79
C TYR A 719 13.33 -18.01 17.05
N GLY A 720 12.09 -18.27 16.60
CA GLY A 720 11.46 -19.58 16.69
C GLY A 720 12.05 -20.61 15.71
N ILE A 721 11.41 -21.77 15.61
CA ILE A 721 11.83 -22.88 14.75
C ILE A 721 11.85 -22.42 13.29
N ILE A 722 10.76 -21.81 12.82
CA ILE A 722 10.61 -21.47 11.39
C ILE A 722 11.51 -20.29 11.00
N HIS A 723 11.64 -19.28 11.85
CA HIS A 723 12.56 -18.16 11.61
C HIS A 723 14.01 -18.64 11.57
N THR A 724 14.40 -19.57 12.45
CA THR A 724 15.75 -20.16 12.39
C THR A 724 15.96 -20.99 11.13
N VAL A 725 14.95 -21.74 10.68
CA VAL A 725 15.03 -22.49 9.41
C VAL A 725 15.11 -21.54 8.21
N GLN A 726 14.37 -20.45 8.22
CA GLN A 726 14.42 -19.41 7.17
C GLN A 726 15.80 -18.77 7.09
N GLU A 727 16.43 -18.52 8.23
CA GLU A 727 17.77 -17.95 8.31
C GLU A 727 18.87 -18.92 7.85
N LEU A 728 18.80 -20.19 8.28
CA LEU A 728 19.85 -21.18 8.03
C LEU A 728 19.73 -21.88 6.67
N TYR A 729 18.52 -22.19 6.22
CA TYR A 729 18.25 -22.96 4.99
C TYR A 729 17.54 -22.15 3.89
N GLY A 730 17.13 -20.92 4.19
CA GLY A 730 16.44 -20.03 3.26
C GLY A 730 14.91 -20.11 3.32
N SER A 731 14.29 -19.12 2.69
CA SER A 731 12.85 -18.85 2.76
C SER A 731 11.97 -19.96 2.16
N ASN A 732 12.43 -20.66 1.13
CA ASN A 732 11.66 -21.74 0.49
C ASN A 732 11.51 -22.96 1.40
N VAL A 733 12.58 -23.36 2.11
CA VAL A 733 12.56 -24.48 3.06
C VAL A 733 11.65 -24.16 4.24
N ALA A 734 11.68 -22.91 4.72
CA ALA A 734 10.76 -22.44 5.77
C ALA A 734 9.29 -22.48 5.32
N GLY A 735 8.97 -22.08 4.09
CA GLY A 735 7.62 -22.19 3.52
C GLY A 735 7.14 -23.64 3.41
N ASN A 736 8.02 -24.56 3.01
CA ASN A 736 7.73 -26.00 2.94
C ASN A 736 7.47 -26.59 4.34
N LEU A 737 8.31 -26.24 5.32
CA LEU A 737 8.12 -26.65 6.72
C LEU A 737 6.80 -26.14 7.28
N LEU A 738 6.46 -24.89 7.01
CA LEU A 738 5.21 -24.29 7.48
C LEU A 738 3.99 -24.99 6.87
N SER A 739 4.06 -25.37 5.59
CA SER A 739 3.01 -26.12 4.89
C SER A 739 2.87 -27.54 5.45
N ALA A 740 3.98 -28.22 5.73
CA ALA A 740 3.99 -29.57 6.28
C ALA A 740 3.41 -29.62 7.69
N LEU A 741 3.82 -28.67 8.54
CA LEU A 741 3.31 -28.51 9.90
C LEU A 741 1.80 -28.22 9.90
N SER A 742 1.32 -27.37 8.98
CA SER A 742 -0.12 -27.09 8.89
C SER A 742 -0.94 -28.36 8.63
N ARG A 743 -0.54 -29.17 7.64
CA ARG A 743 -1.22 -30.43 7.30
C ARG A 743 -1.15 -31.45 8.43
N LEU A 744 0.01 -31.55 9.07
CA LEU A 744 0.22 -32.42 10.24
C LEU A 744 -0.76 -32.06 11.35
N PHE A 745 -0.80 -30.78 11.75
CA PHE A 745 -1.64 -30.31 12.84
C PHE A 745 -3.13 -30.40 12.52
N THR A 746 -3.52 -30.14 11.28
CA THR A 746 -4.90 -30.32 10.82
C THR A 746 -5.32 -31.80 10.88
N THR A 747 -4.46 -32.73 10.44
CA THR A 747 -4.77 -34.16 10.49
C THR A 747 -4.87 -34.66 11.94
N PHE A 748 -3.93 -34.24 12.79
CA PHE A 748 -3.94 -34.61 14.20
C PHE A 748 -5.23 -34.14 14.90
N LEU A 749 -5.67 -32.92 14.61
CA LEU A 749 -6.88 -32.37 15.19
C LEU A 749 -8.14 -33.09 14.67
N GLN A 750 -8.17 -33.51 13.41
CA GLN A 750 -9.26 -34.33 12.86
C GLN A 750 -9.36 -35.70 13.52
N MET A 751 -8.23 -36.27 13.97
CA MET A 751 -8.21 -37.55 14.67
C MET A 751 -8.65 -37.44 16.14
N HIS A 752 -8.17 -36.44 16.87
CA HIS A 752 -8.37 -36.35 18.33
C HIS A 752 -9.52 -35.42 18.74
N GLY A 753 -9.87 -34.43 17.90
CA GLY A 753 -10.85 -33.39 18.22
C GLY A 753 -10.34 -32.37 19.26
N PHE A 754 -10.96 -31.20 19.29
CA PHE A 754 -10.76 -30.18 20.31
C PHE A 754 -12.07 -29.41 20.51
N THR A 755 -12.45 -29.13 21.76
CA THR A 755 -13.72 -28.47 22.09
C THR A 755 -13.56 -27.59 23.32
N CYS A 756 -14.34 -26.51 23.41
CA CYS A 756 -14.42 -25.65 24.57
C CYS A 756 -15.88 -25.60 25.04
N GLY A 757 -16.12 -26.00 26.28
CA GLY A 757 -17.46 -26.06 26.88
C GLY A 757 -17.69 -24.98 27.94
N VAL A 758 -18.89 -24.96 28.53
CA VAL A 758 -19.22 -24.08 29.67
C VAL A 758 -18.46 -24.52 30.93
N ASP A 759 -18.21 -25.81 31.08
CA ASP A 759 -17.45 -26.40 32.17
C ASP A 759 -15.99 -25.93 32.23
N ASP A 760 -15.41 -25.49 31.10
CA ASP A 760 -14.09 -24.83 31.06
C ASP A 760 -14.10 -23.41 31.65
N LEU A 761 -15.29 -22.79 31.79
CA LEU A 761 -15.46 -21.42 32.30
C LEU A 761 -15.82 -21.38 33.79
N MET A 762 -16.19 -22.51 34.37
CA MET A 762 -16.71 -22.62 35.75
C MET A 762 -15.58 -22.54 36.78
N ILE A 763 -15.84 -21.82 37.87
CA ILE A 763 -14.94 -21.68 39.03
C ILE A 763 -15.46 -22.58 40.16
N THR A 764 -14.58 -23.05 41.04
CA THR A 764 -14.95 -23.77 42.25
C THR A 764 -15.69 -22.86 43.23
N GLU A 765 -16.68 -23.40 43.94
CA GLU A 765 -17.53 -22.60 44.84
C GLU A 765 -16.73 -21.87 45.93
N GLU A 766 -15.71 -22.53 46.50
CA GLU A 766 -14.80 -21.94 47.49
C GLU A 766 -14.15 -20.65 46.96
N LYS A 767 -13.65 -20.69 45.73
CA LYS A 767 -12.98 -19.56 45.10
C LYS A 767 -13.95 -18.51 44.58
N ASP A 768 -15.17 -18.87 44.23
CA ASP A 768 -16.20 -17.90 43.83
C ASP A 768 -16.67 -17.05 45.03
N VAL A 769 -16.76 -17.63 46.23
CA VAL A 769 -17.04 -16.90 47.48
C VAL A 769 -15.90 -15.94 47.82
N GLU A 770 -14.65 -16.40 47.76
CA GLU A 770 -13.46 -15.55 47.97
C GLU A 770 -13.43 -14.38 46.99
N ARG A 771 -13.70 -14.64 45.70
CA ARG A 771 -13.81 -13.63 44.65
C ARG A 771 -14.86 -12.57 45.01
N MET A 772 -16.06 -13.00 45.38
CA MET A 772 -17.15 -12.08 45.68
C MET A 772 -16.85 -11.20 46.89
N ASN A 773 -16.23 -11.76 47.93
CA ASN A 773 -15.81 -11.01 49.11
C ASN A 773 -14.77 -9.93 48.76
N GLN A 774 -13.79 -10.25 47.90
CA GLN A 774 -12.83 -9.26 47.42
C GLN A 774 -13.48 -8.16 46.58
N LEU A 775 -14.40 -8.50 45.67
CA LEU A 775 -15.05 -7.51 44.82
C LEU A 775 -16.01 -6.60 45.61
N ARG A 776 -16.71 -7.12 46.62
CA ARG A 776 -17.54 -6.29 47.53
C ARG A 776 -16.70 -5.29 48.32
N SER A 777 -15.50 -5.68 48.78
CA SER A 777 -14.59 -4.74 49.44
C SER A 777 -14.17 -3.55 48.55
N CYS A 778 -14.33 -3.67 47.22
CA CYS A 778 -14.05 -2.57 46.31
C CYS A 778 -15.12 -1.47 46.35
N GLU A 779 -16.35 -1.76 46.79
CA GLU A 779 -17.41 -0.75 46.91
C GLU A 779 -17.06 0.32 47.94
N GLU A 780 -16.42 -0.07 49.05
CA GLU A 780 -15.99 0.82 50.15
C GLU A 780 -14.89 1.82 49.72
N ILE A 781 -14.12 1.49 48.68
CA ILE A 781 -13.06 2.36 48.15
C ILE A 781 -13.66 3.65 47.58
N GLY A 782 -14.89 3.57 47.07
CA GLY A 782 -15.61 4.72 46.51
C GLY A 782 -15.67 5.87 47.51
N ASP A 783 -16.06 5.57 48.73
CA ASP A 783 -16.24 6.58 49.77
C ASP A 783 -14.90 7.13 50.25
N ILE A 784 -13.90 6.26 50.44
CA ILE A 784 -12.55 6.64 50.88
C ILE A 784 -11.93 7.65 49.90
N VAL A 785 -11.99 7.36 48.59
CA VAL A 785 -11.39 8.23 47.57
C VAL A 785 -12.11 9.57 47.47
N HIS A 786 -13.45 9.60 47.61
CA HIS A 786 -14.20 10.85 47.62
C HIS A 786 -13.96 11.68 48.89
N GLN A 787 -13.81 11.07 50.06
CA GLN A 787 -13.44 11.76 51.31
C GLN A 787 -12.06 12.42 51.18
N GLU A 788 -11.09 11.67 50.68
CA GLU A 788 -9.74 12.17 50.44
C GLU A 788 -9.71 13.25 49.35
N PHE A 789 -10.58 13.13 48.33
CA PHE A 789 -10.73 14.15 47.30
C PHE A 789 -11.29 15.46 47.86
N VAL A 790 -12.23 15.42 48.80
CA VAL A 790 -12.75 16.64 49.46
C VAL A 790 -11.74 17.20 50.47
N GLY A 791 -10.91 16.34 51.06
CA GLY A 791 -9.90 16.70 52.06
C GLY A 791 -10.39 16.53 53.50
N VAL A 792 -11.33 15.60 53.74
CA VAL A 792 -11.82 15.26 55.08
C VAL A 792 -11.09 14.03 55.60
N MET A 793 -10.68 14.05 56.88
CA MET A 793 -10.01 12.92 57.52
C MET A 793 -11.01 11.79 57.78
N THR A 794 -10.57 10.53 57.61
CA THR A 794 -11.34 9.28 57.57
C THR A 794 -12.15 8.92 58.83
N SER A 795 -12.24 9.80 59.83
CA SER A 795 -12.87 9.54 61.14
C SER A 795 -14.25 10.17 61.34
N ASP A 796 -14.71 11.04 60.45
CA ASP A 796 -15.98 11.76 60.60
C ASP A 796 -17.04 11.18 59.65
N ASN A 797 -18.13 10.62 60.19
CA ASN A 797 -19.31 10.23 59.41
C ASN A 797 -20.02 11.48 58.90
N ILE A 798 -19.71 11.91 57.67
CA ILE A 798 -20.37 13.04 57.01
C ILE A 798 -21.73 12.60 56.45
N ASP A 799 -22.74 13.45 56.63
CA ASP A 799 -24.04 13.28 55.98
C ASP A 799 -23.90 13.28 54.43
N PRO A 800 -24.47 12.29 53.70
CA PRO A 800 -24.31 12.17 52.25
C PRO A 800 -24.62 13.44 51.45
N ILE A 801 -25.56 14.27 51.90
CA ILE A 801 -25.94 15.52 51.23
C ILE A 801 -24.82 16.56 51.33
N THR A 802 -24.17 16.65 52.50
CA THR A 802 -23.05 17.58 52.71
C THR A 802 -21.83 17.16 51.87
N MET A 803 -21.59 15.85 51.75
CA MET A 803 -20.54 15.31 50.90
C MET A 803 -20.79 15.60 49.42
N GLN A 804 -22.02 15.41 48.93
CA GLN A 804 -22.41 15.76 47.55
C GLN A 804 -22.18 17.25 47.24
N LEU A 805 -22.59 18.15 48.13
CA LEU A 805 -22.40 19.60 47.95
C LEU A 805 -20.91 19.98 47.90
N ASN A 806 -20.08 19.34 48.72
CA ASN A 806 -18.64 19.61 48.76
C ASN A 806 -17.94 19.09 47.50
N ILE A 807 -18.33 17.92 47.00
CA ILE A 807 -17.86 17.37 45.72
C ILE A 807 -18.25 18.33 44.57
N GLU A 808 -19.51 18.74 44.52
CA GLU A 808 -20.02 19.65 43.49
C GLU A 808 -19.29 21.00 43.51
N LYS A 809 -19.07 21.60 44.68
CA LYS A 809 -18.31 22.84 44.83
C LYS A 809 -16.88 22.70 44.30
N LYS A 810 -16.19 21.61 44.65
CA LYS A 810 -14.80 21.38 44.26
C LYS A 810 -14.64 21.09 42.76
N ILE A 811 -15.62 20.43 42.15
CA ILE A 811 -15.63 20.16 40.71
C ILE A 811 -15.99 21.43 39.93
N ARG A 812 -16.97 22.22 40.40
CA ARG A 812 -17.32 23.49 39.76
C ARG A 812 -16.21 24.54 39.86
N SER A 813 -15.43 24.55 40.95
CA SER A 813 -14.35 25.53 41.13
C SER A 813 -13.15 25.27 40.22
N ASN A 814 -12.79 23.99 40.02
CA ASN A 814 -11.56 23.59 39.34
C ASN A 814 -11.80 22.99 37.95
N GLY A 815 -13.07 22.88 37.52
CA GLY A 815 -13.49 22.40 36.22
C GLY A 815 -13.06 20.96 35.94
N GLU A 816 -12.73 20.70 34.67
CA GLU A 816 -12.41 19.36 34.15
C GLU A 816 -11.14 18.72 34.75
N ALA A 817 -10.18 19.55 35.18
CA ALA A 817 -8.94 19.07 35.78
C ALA A 817 -9.18 18.33 37.11
N ALA A 818 -10.11 18.81 37.92
CA ALA A 818 -10.47 18.17 39.20
C ALA A 818 -11.23 16.86 38.99
N LEU A 819 -12.11 16.79 37.98
CA LEU A 819 -12.80 15.55 37.61
C LEU A 819 -11.81 14.49 37.13
N THR A 820 -10.86 14.87 36.26
CA THR A 820 -9.83 13.96 35.75
C THR A 820 -8.93 13.45 36.88
N TYR A 821 -8.61 14.29 37.87
CA TYR A 821 -7.86 13.86 39.05
C TYR A 821 -8.64 12.84 39.89
N LEU A 822 -9.92 13.09 40.15
CA LEU A 822 -10.79 12.15 40.88
C LEU A 822 -10.89 10.80 40.15
N ASP A 823 -11.10 10.82 38.84
CA ASP A 823 -11.22 9.61 38.03
C ASP A 823 -9.92 8.79 38.02
N ARG A 824 -8.76 9.42 37.83
CA ARG A 824 -7.46 8.74 37.87
C ARG A 824 -7.19 8.11 39.24
N LYS A 825 -7.55 8.80 40.31
CA LYS A 825 -7.39 8.30 41.68
C LYS A 825 -8.30 7.10 41.96
N MET A 826 -9.53 7.12 41.45
CA MET A 826 -10.43 5.99 41.51
C MET A 826 -9.89 4.78 40.75
N ILE A 827 -9.50 4.97 39.48
CA ILE A 827 -8.94 3.92 38.63
C ILE A 827 -7.73 3.27 39.30
N SER A 828 -6.79 4.08 39.82
CA SER A 828 -5.58 3.56 40.47
C SER A 828 -5.89 2.71 41.71
N ASN A 829 -6.86 3.10 42.54
CA ASN A 829 -7.21 2.36 43.76
C ASN A 829 -8.04 1.09 43.46
N LEU A 830 -8.94 1.14 42.48
CA LEU A 830 -9.71 -0.04 42.05
C LEU A 830 -8.80 -1.08 41.38
N ASN A 831 -7.90 -0.63 40.50
CA ASN A 831 -6.97 -1.51 39.80
C ASN A 831 -5.94 -2.12 40.75
N SER A 832 -5.47 -1.41 41.78
CA SER A 832 -4.51 -1.96 42.75
C SER A 832 -5.10 -3.13 43.54
N ARG A 833 -6.37 -3.01 43.97
CA ARG A 833 -7.09 -4.06 44.68
C ARG A 833 -7.42 -5.25 43.79
N THR A 834 -7.93 -4.98 42.59
CA THR A 834 -8.24 -6.01 41.58
C THR A 834 -6.99 -6.77 41.13
N SER A 835 -5.84 -6.10 41.08
CA SER A 835 -4.55 -6.68 40.69
C SER A 835 -3.82 -7.39 41.84
N SER A 836 -4.39 -7.45 43.04
CA SER A 836 -3.77 -8.04 44.24
C SER A 836 -4.58 -9.22 44.78
N GLY A 837 -3.92 -10.29 45.24
CA GLY A 837 -4.57 -11.38 45.99
C GLY A 837 -5.23 -12.50 45.16
N THR A 838 -6.28 -13.10 45.72
CA THR A 838 -6.93 -14.35 45.25
C THR A 838 -7.51 -14.28 43.84
N LEU A 839 -7.83 -13.09 43.31
CA LEU A 839 -8.24 -12.90 41.91
C LEU A 839 -7.17 -13.33 40.89
N LYS A 840 -5.88 -13.22 41.22
CA LYS A 840 -4.78 -13.72 40.37
C LYS A 840 -4.65 -15.25 40.43
N GLU A 841 -4.84 -15.82 41.62
CA GLU A 841 -4.73 -17.26 41.88
C GLU A 841 -5.96 -18.04 41.40
N LEU A 842 -7.10 -17.36 41.27
CA LEU A 842 -8.37 -17.96 40.85
C LEU A 842 -8.30 -18.61 39.46
N LEU A 843 -7.59 -18.00 38.51
CA LEU A 843 -7.47 -18.54 37.15
C LEU A 843 -6.37 -19.62 37.02
N SER A 844 -5.55 -19.83 38.04
CA SER A 844 -4.56 -20.93 38.06
C SER A 844 -5.05 -22.14 38.86
N GLU A 845 -5.75 -21.90 39.98
CA GLU A 845 -6.10 -22.95 40.95
C GLU A 845 -7.61 -23.05 41.24
N GLY A 846 -8.38 -22.01 40.92
CA GLY A 846 -9.81 -21.94 41.23
C GLY A 846 -10.75 -22.42 40.13
N ILE A 847 -10.24 -23.00 39.06
CA ILE A 847 -11.08 -23.47 37.95
C ILE A 847 -11.54 -24.91 38.20
N LEU A 848 -12.79 -25.22 37.83
CA LEU A 848 -13.37 -26.55 37.97
C LEU A 848 -12.54 -27.63 37.25
N LYS A 849 -12.13 -27.34 36.02
CA LYS A 849 -11.16 -28.16 35.27
C LYS A 849 -9.74 -27.64 35.51
N PRO A 850 -8.77 -28.53 35.83
CA PRO A 850 -7.39 -28.12 36.01
C PRO A 850 -6.82 -27.56 34.70
N SER A 851 -5.90 -26.60 34.81
CA SER A 851 -5.31 -25.86 33.70
C SER A 851 -4.85 -26.75 32.55
N GLY A 852 -4.14 -27.85 32.83
CA GLY A 852 -3.66 -28.80 31.81
C GLY A 852 -4.72 -29.61 31.04
N LYS A 853 -5.99 -29.59 31.47
CA LYS A 853 -7.15 -30.20 30.78
C LYS A 853 -8.16 -29.16 30.29
N ASN A 854 -8.07 -27.94 30.79
CA ASN A 854 -8.97 -26.87 30.45
C ASN A 854 -8.61 -26.29 29.07
N CYS A 855 -9.58 -26.30 28.16
CA CYS A 855 -9.37 -25.88 26.78
C CYS A 855 -9.25 -24.37 26.61
N ILE A 856 -10.00 -23.55 27.37
CA ILE A 856 -9.86 -22.08 27.35
C ILE A 856 -8.51 -21.65 27.93
N SER A 857 -8.05 -22.35 28.98
CA SER A 857 -6.73 -22.15 29.56
C SER A 857 -5.65 -22.52 28.54
N LEU A 858 -5.75 -23.66 27.86
CA LEU A 858 -4.80 -24.04 26.81
C LEU A 858 -4.75 -23.03 25.66
N MET A 859 -5.89 -22.53 25.17
CA MET A 859 -5.94 -21.55 24.07
C MET A 859 -5.27 -20.22 24.44
N THR A 860 -5.56 -19.72 25.65
CA THR A 860 -4.99 -18.48 26.16
C THR A 860 -3.49 -18.64 26.41
N THR A 861 -3.09 -19.71 27.11
CA THR A 861 -1.69 -19.99 27.51
C THR A 861 -0.75 -20.21 26.32
N SER A 862 -1.16 -21.02 25.35
CA SER A 862 -0.40 -21.27 24.12
C SER A 862 -0.35 -20.06 23.18
N GLY A 863 -1.24 -19.08 23.38
CA GLY A 863 -1.42 -17.91 22.54
C GLY A 863 -2.14 -18.19 21.22
N ALA A 864 -2.86 -19.31 21.12
CA ALA A 864 -3.65 -19.68 19.95
C ALA A 864 -4.75 -18.65 19.65
N LYS A 865 -5.58 -18.35 20.64
CA LYS A 865 -6.61 -17.30 20.62
C LYS A 865 -6.96 -16.91 22.04
N GLY A 866 -7.25 -15.63 22.24
CA GLY A 866 -7.13 -15.08 23.58
C GLY A 866 -5.66 -15.07 23.99
N SER A 867 -5.42 -14.92 25.26
CA SER A 867 -4.18 -14.29 25.66
C SER A 867 -3.94 -14.50 27.14
N MET A 868 -2.67 -14.60 27.52
CA MET A 868 -2.29 -15.01 28.86
C MET A 868 -1.33 -14.01 29.48
N SER A 869 -1.46 -13.84 30.79
CA SER A 869 -0.39 -13.40 31.66
C SER A 869 0.53 -14.58 31.96
N THR A 870 1.80 -14.52 31.54
CA THR A 870 2.86 -15.17 32.32
C THR A 870 3.50 -14.13 33.20
N VAL A 871 3.30 -14.33 34.50
CA VAL A 871 4.12 -13.82 35.58
C VAL A 871 5.56 -14.26 35.32
N ASP A 872 6.45 -13.31 34.96
CA ASP A 872 7.89 -13.30 35.26
C ASP A 872 8.58 -12.04 34.71
N THR A 873 8.13 -10.87 35.17
CA THR A 873 8.84 -9.60 34.92
C THR A 873 8.99 -8.77 36.20
N ALA A 874 9.26 -9.41 37.32
CA ALA A 874 9.75 -8.72 38.52
C ALA A 874 11.28 -8.50 38.50
N TYR A 875 12.03 -9.11 37.57
CA TYR A 875 13.50 -8.99 37.50
C TYR A 875 14.06 -8.24 36.28
N ALA A 876 13.24 -7.74 35.36
CA ALA A 876 13.70 -6.94 34.21
C ALA A 876 13.46 -5.43 34.38
N LEU A 877 13.55 -4.92 35.61
CA LEU A 877 13.40 -3.50 35.94
C LEU A 877 14.72 -2.70 35.87
N ILE A 878 15.74 -3.20 35.20
CA ILE A 878 16.98 -2.45 34.95
C ILE A 878 17.37 -2.63 33.49
N GLU A 879 17.39 -1.52 32.75
CA GLU A 879 17.74 -1.35 31.34
C GLU A 879 16.74 -1.82 30.26
N LYS A 880 15.81 -0.94 29.90
CA LYS A 880 15.84 -0.24 28.60
C LYS A 880 14.63 0.69 28.43
N SER A 881 14.94 1.98 28.26
CA SER A 881 14.04 2.97 27.68
C SER A 881 13.73 2.58 26.22
N ARG A 882 12.49 2.14 25.95
CA ARG A 882 11.83 2.18 24.63
C ARG A 882 10.32 2.03 24.86
N LEU A 883 9.57 3.05 24.45
CA LEU A 883 8.24 3.41 24.96
C LEU A 883 7.11 3.08 23.98
N VAL A 884 7.16 1.97 23.23
CA VAL A 884 6.13 1.72 22.18
C VAL A 884 5.49 0.31 22.20
N ASP A 885 6.03 -0.71 22.88
CA ASP A 885 5.49 -2.08 22.78
C ASP A 885 4.59 -2.56 23.94
N ASN A 886 4.26 -1.69 24.89
CA ASN A 886 3.60 -2.11 26.14
C ASN A 886 2.06 -2.05 26.12
N ILE A 887 1.44 -1.42 25.11
CA ILE A 887 -0.03 -1.26 25.07
C ILE A 887 -0.72 -2.51 24.50
N SER A 888 -0.10 -3.21 23.54
CA SER A 888 -0.70 -4.41 22.91
C SER A 888 -0.54 -5.71 23.72
N ARG A 889 0.25 -5.73 24.80
CA ARG A 889 0.46 -6.92 25.65
C ARG A 889 -0.43 -6.95 26.91
N SER A 890 -1.16 -5.86 27.21
CA SER A 890 -1.98 -5.70 28.42
C SER A 890 -3.43 -6.24 28.28
N ALA A 891 -3.96 -6.36 27.06
CA ALA A 891 -5.38 -6.68 26.80
C ALA A 891 -5.79 -8.15 27.09
N ALA A 892 -4.91 -8.92 27.73
CA ALA A 892 -4.78 -10.33 27.44
C ALA A 892 -5.43 -11.27 28.46
N GLN A 893 -5.03 -11.06 29.70
CA GLN A 893 -5.58 -11.65 30.93
C GLN A 893 -7.06 -11.28 31.11
N VAL A 894 -7.45 -10.18 30.47
CA VAL A 894 -8.76 -9.55 30.51
C VAL A 894 -9.85 -10.49 30.02
N ASN A 895 -9.72 -11.18 28.88
CA ASN A 895 -10.87 -11.91 28.32
C ASN A 895 -11.36 -13.07 29.20
N PHE A 896 -10.46 -13.96 29.65
CA PHE A 896 -10.85 -15.07 30.52
C PHE A 896 -11.28 -14.59 31.91
N GLN A 897 -10.62 -13.55 32.42
CA GLN A 897 -11.02 -12.87 33.66
C GLN A 897 -12.39 -12.20 33.53
N GLN A 898 -12.74 -11.58 32.42
CA GLN A 898 -14.03 -10.92 32.20
C GLN A 898 -15.17 -11.93 32.07
N ILE A 899 -14.89 -13.11 31.51
CA ILE A 899 -15.88 -14.18 31.38
C ILE A 899 -16.14 -14.82 32.75
N SER A 900 -15.09 -15.24 33.46
CA SER A 900 -15.22 -16.07 34.65
C SER A 900 -15.15 -15.27 35.97
N SER A 901 -14.46 -14.13 36.02
CA SER A 901 -14.25 -13.36 37.27
C SER A 901 -15.08 -12.07 37.36
N HIS A 902 -14.78 -11.03 36.57
CA HIS A 902 -15.47 -9.72 36.58
C HIS A 902 -15.03 -8.86 35.38
N LEU A 903 -15.86 -7.92 34.93
CA LEU A 903 -15.54 -7.02 33.81
C LEU A 903 -14.50 -5.94 34.13
N GLY A 904 -14.59 -5.36 35.34
CA GLY A 904 -13.71 -4.31 35.81
C GLY A 904 -14.18 -2.89 35.43
N GLN A 905 -13.29 -1.91 35.59
CA GLN A 905 -13.57 -0.51 35.29
C GLN A 905 -13.72 -0.29 33.78
N GLN A 906 -14.86 0.30 33.36
CA GLN A 906 -15.03 0.79 31.99
C GLN A 906 -14.39 2.17 31.88
N GLU A 907 -13.38 2.27 31.01
CA GLU A 907 -12.66 3.51 30.73
C GLU A 907 -13.09 4.05 29.37
N LEU A 908 -13.27 5.37 29.28
CA LEU A 908 -13.60 6.11 28.07
C LEU A 908 -12.60 7.25 27.89
N GLU A 909 -11.82 7.25 26.81
CA GLU A 909 -10.74 8.22 26.55
C GLU A 909 -9.73 8.35 27.74
N GLY A 910 -9.51 7.25 28.48
CA GLY A 910 -8.68 7.23 29.69
C GLY A 910 -9.31 7.92 30.92
N LYS A 911 -10.61 8.24 30.85
CA LYS A 911 -11.45 8.74 31.95
C LYS A 911 -12.49 7.69 32.35
N ARG A 912 -13.24 7.93 33.43
CA ARG A 912 -14.39 7.08 33.79
C ARG A 912 -15.61 7.49 32.97
N VAL A 913 -16.73 6.82 33.21
CA VAL A 913 -18.02 7.12 32.57
C VAL A 913 -18.38 8.60 32.70
N PRO A 914 -18.76 9.28 31.60
CA PRO A 914 -19.10 10.69 31.62
C PRO A 914 -20.35 10.96 32.47
N ARG A 915 -20.35 12.11 33.13
CA ARG A 915 -21.49 12.59 33.94
C ARG A 915 -22.29 13.64 33.17
N MET A 916 -23.60 13.62 33.33
CA MET A 916 -24.51 14.68 32.87
C MET A 916 -24.31 15.96 33.67
N VAL A 917 -24.86 17.09 33.18
CA VAL A 917 -24.85 18.39 33.88
C VAL A 917 -25.46 18.31 35.29
N SER A 918 -26.39 17.37 35.50
CA SER A 918 -27.00 17.07 36.80
C SER A 918 -26.07 16.34 37.79
N GLY A 919 -24.83 16.02 37.40
CA GLY A 919 -23.87 15.26 38.21
C GLY A 919 -24.10 13.74 38.20
N LYS A 920 -25.11 13.25 37.45
CA LYS A 920 -25.47 11.83 37.33
C LYS A 920 -24.80 11.17 36.13
N THR A 921 -24.37 9.92 36.25
CA THR A 921 -23.92 9.09 35.12
C THR A 921 -25.08 8.44 34.38
N LEU A 922 -26.09 7.96 35.12
CA LEU A 922 -27.38 7.49 34.60
C LEU A 922 -28.54 8.02 35.46
N PRO A 923 -29.77 8.09 34.91
CA PRO A 923 -30.95 8.54 35.66
C PRO A 923 -31.22 7.75 36.96
N CYS A 924 -30.83 6.47 36.98
CA CYS A 924 -30.99 5.57 38.12
C CYS A 924 -30.02 5.81 39.28
N PHE A 925 -28.91 6.54 39.04
CA PHE A 925 -27.96 6.88 40.10
C PHE A 925 -28.27 8.25 40.71
N ALA A 926 -27.85 8.44 41.95
CA ALA A 926 -27.95 9.73 42.64
C ALA A 926 -26.98 10.76 42.01
N PRO A 927 -27.27 12.06 42.10
CA PRO A 927 -26.29 13.10 41.75
C PRO A 927 -25.01 12.91 42.57
N TRP A 928 -23.84 12.95 41.92
CA TRP A 928 -22.54 12.82 42.61
C TRP A 928 -22.40 11.53 43.45
N ASP A 929 -23.01 10.44 42.99
CA ASP A 929 -22.87 9.12 43.61
C ASP A 929 -21.39 8.72 43.73
N CYS A 930 -21.01 8.32 44.94
CA CYS A 930 -19.63 7.97 45.31
C CYS A 930 -19.29 6.51 44.98
N SER A 931 -20.31 5.68 44.70
CA SER A 931 -20.14 4.26 44.43
C SER A 931 -19.28 4.03 43.18
N PRO A 932 -18.38 3.01 43.20
CA PRO A 932 -17.61 2.64 42.02
C PRO A 932 -18.49 2.25 40.83
N ARG A 933 -19.63 1.59 41.11
CA ARG A 933 -20.61 1.13 40.12
C ARG A 933 -21.21 2.29 39.32
N ALA A 934 -21.54 3.40 39.97
CA ALA A 934 -22.08 4.58 39.28
C ALA A 934 -21.08 5.16 38.27
N GLY A 935 -19.78 5.05 38.51
CA GLY A 935 -18.75 5.48 37.57
C GLY A 935 -18.19 4.36 36.68
N GLY A 936 -18.94 3.27 36.47
CA GLY A 936 -18.61 2.25 35.48
C GLY A 936 -17.70 1.11 35.95
N PHE A 937 -17.54 0.88 37.26
CA PHE A 937 -16.88 -0.32 37.76
C PHE A 937 -17.86 -1.50 37.79
N ILE A 938 -17.63 -2.51 36.95
CA ILE A 938 -18.53 -3.66 36.77
C ILE A 938 -17.96 -4.87 37.53
N ILE A 939 -18.68 -5.28 38.58
CA ILE A 939 -18.36 -6.45 39.42
C ILE A 939 -18.84 -7.75 38.77
N ASP A 940 -19.91 -7.67 37.98
CA ASP A 940 -20.48 -8.81 37.28
C ASP A 940 -19.59 -9.30 36.13
N ARG A 941 -19.87 -10.51 35.66
CA ARG A 941 -19.10 -11.25 34.66
C ARG A 941 -20.00 -11.70 33.52
N PHE A 942 -19.43 -11.98 32.34
CA PHE A 942 -20.24 -12.43 31.20
C PHE A 942 -20.99 -13.75 31.48
N LEU A 943 -20.41 -14.65 32.29
CA LEU A 943 -21.04 -15.94 32.63
C LEU A 943 -22.37 -15.79 33.37
N THR A 944 -22.52 -14.75 34.20
CA THR A 944 -23.74 -14.50 35.00
C THR A 944 -24.62 -13.39 34.44
N ALA A 945 -24.26 -12.86 33.26
CA ALA A 945 -24.83 -11.66 32.64
C ALA A 945 -24.61 -10.36 33.44
N LEU A 946 -24.86 -9.23 32.78
CA LEU A 946 -24.68 -7.88 33.31
C LEU A 946 -26.01 -7.24 33.70
N HIS A 947 -26.00 -6.39 34.72
CA HIS A 947 -27.17 -5.58 35.04
C HIS A 947 -27.40 -4.47 33.98
N PRO A 948 -28.64 -3.95 33.82
CA PRO A 948 -28.93 -2.96 32.79
C PRO A 948 -28.07 -1.69 32.84
N GLN A 949 -27.69 -1.21 34.04
CA GLN A 949 -26.83 -0.03 34.18
C GLN A 949 -25.43 -0.30 33.63
N GLU A 950 -24.87 -1.46 33.98
CA GLU A 950 -23.53 -1.90 33.59
C GLU A 950 -23.46 -2.24 32.10
N TYR A 951 -24.52 -2.87 31.58
CA TYR A 951 -24.66 -3.14 30.16
C TYR A 951 -24.59 -1.87 29.33
N TYR A 952 -25.21 -0.78 29.81
CA TYR A 952 -25.15 0.51 29.13
C TYR A 952 -23.74 1.11 29.12
N PHE A 953 -23.03 1.05 30.25
CA PHE A 953 -21.64 1.50 30.33
C PHE A 953 -20.70 0.66 29.46
N HIS A 954 -20.92 -0.66 29.41
CA HIS A 954 -20.17 -1.53 28.52
C HIS A 954 -20.43 -1.21 27.03
N CYS A 955 -21.68 -0.90 26.67
CA CYS A 955 -22.02 -0.42 25.33
C CYS A 955 -21.29 0.89 24.95
N MET A 956 -21.09 1.79 25.92
CA MET A 956 -20.32 3.03 25.69
C MET A 956 -18.87 2.70 25.33
N ALA A 957 -18.21 1.87 26.13
CA ALA A 957 -16.82 1.46 25.90
C ALA A 957 -16.64 0.72 24.56
N GLY A 958 -17.58 -0.17 24.23
CA GLY A 958 -17.58 -0.86 22.93
C GLY A 958 -17.73 0.09 21.74
N ARG A 959 -18.53 1.16 21.87
CA ARG A 959 -18.76 2.13 20.79
C ARG A 959 -17.55 3.02 20.53
N GLU A 960 -16.78 3.37 21.55
CA GLU A 960 -15.57 4.17 21.41
C GLU A 960 -14.57 3.50 20.46
N GLY A 961 -14.27 2.21 20.66
CA GLY A 961 -13.35 1.47 19.77
C GLY A 961 -13.80 1.45 18.31
N LEU A 962 -15.11 1.38 18.06
CA LEU A 962 -15.68 1.46 16.70
C LEU A 962 -15.54 2.86 16.09
N VAL A 963 -15.76 3.91 16.89
CA VAL A 963 -15.61 5.31 16.44
C VAL A 963 -14.15 5.63 16.14
N ASP A 964 -13.23 5.18 16.98
CA ASP A 964 -11.79 5.38 16.81
C ASP A 964 -11.29 4.74 15.51
N THR A 965 -11.74 3.51 15.23
CA THR A 965 -11.44 2.82 13.97
C THR A 965 -11.95 3.62 12.76
N ALA A 966 -13.15 4.20 12.84
CA ALA A 966 -13.74 4.95 11.73
C ALA A 966 -13.05 6.30 11.46
N VAL A 967 -12.69 7.06 12.49
CA VAL A 967 -12.12 8.41 12.32
C VAL A 967 -10.63 8.34 11.97
N LYS A 968 -9.87 7.49 12.66
CA LYS A 968 -8.41 7.55 12.62
C LYS A 968 -7.79 6.96 11.35
N THR A 969 -8.49 6.04 10.67
CA THR A 969 -8.09 5.47 9.36
C THR A 969 -7.92 6.51 8.26
N SER A 970 -8.73 7.59 8.27
CA SER A 970 -8.63 8.66 7.27
C SER A 970 -7.34 9.48 7.40
N ARG A 971 -6.87 9.70 8.63
CA ARG A 971 -5.68 10.52 8.94
C ARG A 971 -4.39 9.79 8.59
N SER A 972 -4.29 8.52 8.99
CA SER A 972 -3.11 7.68 8.70
C SER A 972 -2.92 7.47 7.20
N GLY A 973 -3.99 7.24 6.43
CA GLY A 973 -3.91 7.08 4.98
C GLY A 973 -3.41 8.33 4.23
N TYR A 974 -3.81 9.53 4.68
CA TYR A 974 -3.29 10.78 4.10
C TYR A 974 -1.81 10.99 4.43
N LEU A 975 -1.42 10.78 5.69
CA LEU A 975 -0.03 10.88 6.13
C LEU A 975 0.89 9.94 5.34
N GLN A 976 0.50 8.68 5.22
CA GLN A 976 1.27 7.69 4.46
C GLN A 976 1.47 8.10 3.00
N ARG A 977 0.45 8.68 2.37
CA ARG A 977 0.56 9.17 1.00
C ARG A 977 1.55 10.32 0.86
N CYS A 978 1.55 11.27 1.78
CA CYS A 978 2.51 12.39 1.78
C CYS A 978 3.94 11.87 1.92
N LEU A 979 4.17 10.95 2.85
CA LEU A 979 5.48 10.32 3.04
C LEU A 979 5.92 9.54 1.79
N MET A 980 5.03 8.73 1.23
CA MET A 980 5.31 7.94 0.03
C MET A 980 5.73 8.84 -1.12
N LYS A 981 4.98 9.93 -1.38
CA LYS A 981 5.26 10.81 -2.51
C LYS A 981 6.57 11.59 -2.37
N ASN A 982 6.98 11.91 -1.15
CA ASN A 982 8.25 12.60 -0.91
C ASN A 982 9.45 11.64 -0.95
N LEU A 983 9.25 10.35 -0.65
CA LEU A 983 10.33 9.38 -0.49
C LEU A 983 10.40 8.33 -1.61
N GLU A 984 9.49 8.33 -2.59
CA GLU A 984 9.39 7.27 -3.61
C GLU A 984 10.64 7.10 -4.49
N CYS A 985 11.41 8.19 -4.67
CA CYS A 985 12.59 8.21 -5.51
C CYS A 985 13.88 7.75 -4.80
N LEU A 986 13.88 7.65 -3.47
CA LEU A 986 15.08 7.30 -2.70
C LEU A 986 15.43 5.82 -2.85
N LYS A 987 16.64 5.56 -3.36
CA LYS A 987 17.18 4.22 -3.57
C LYS A 987 18.64 4.12 -3.13
N VAL A 988 19.06 2.90 -2.81
CA VAL A 988 20.48 2.60 -2.59
C VAL A 988 21.18 2.50 -3.95
N CYS A 989 22.23 3.28 -4.16
CA CYS A 989 23.05 3.25 -5.38
C CYS A 989 24.15 2.16 -5.28
N TYR A 990 24.83 1.87 -6.39
CA TYR A 990 25.92 0.88 -6.42
C TYR A 990 27.16 1.28 -5.61
N ASP A 991 27.32 2.58 -5.33
CA ASP A 991 28.29 3.10 -4.37
C ASP A 991 27.77 3.03 -2.91
N HIS A 992 26.61 2.38 -2.71
CA HIS A 992 25.89 2.20 -1.45
C HIS A 992 25.48 3.51 -0.75
N THR A 993 25.54 4.65 -1.45
CA THR A 993 24.92 5.90 -1.03
C THR A 993 23.41 5.84 -1.26
N VAL A 994 22.63 6.54 -0.44
CA VAL A 994 21.19 6.73 -0.67
C VAL A 994 21.01 8.05 -1.39
N ARG A 995 20.48 7.98 -2.61
CA ARG A 995 20.29 9.15 -3.47
C ARG A 995 18.85 9.29 -3.92
N ASP A 996 18.48 10.54 -4.17
CA ASP A 996 17.23 10.91 -4.83
C ASP A 996 17.38 10.85 -6.37
N ALA A 997 16.28 11.00 -7.12
CA ALA A 997 16.24 10.87 -8.57
C ALA A 997 17.07 11.93 -9.31
N ASP A 998 17.28 13.09 -8.69
CA ASP A 998 18.15 14.18 -9.17
C ASP A 998 19.65 13.90 -8.97
N GLY A 999 20.00 12.84 -8.23
CA GLY A 999 21.36 12.46 -7.90
C GLY A 999 21.88 13.05 -6.58
N SER A 1000 21.05 13.84 -5.87
CA SER A 1000 21.37 14.40 -4.56
C SER A 1000 21.56 13.28 -3.53
N ILE A 1001 22.64 13.37 -2.76
CA ILE A 1001 22.97 12.38 -1.72
C ILE A 1001 22.24 12.75 -0.44
N ILE A 1002 21.37 11.86 0.04
CA ILE A 1002 20.66 12.02 1.31
C ILE A 1002 21.44 11.33 2.44
N GLN A 1003 22.00 10.15 2.19
CA GLN A 1003 22.85 9.43 3.15
C GLN A 1003 24.06 8.82 2.44
N PHE A 1004 25.22 8.85 3.10
CA PHE A 1004 26.43 8.18 2.60
C PHE A 1004 26.37 6.66 2.77
N HIS A 1005 25.72 6.20 3.84
CA HIS A 1005 25.47 4.80 4.16
C HIS A 1005 24.02 4.69 4.61
N TYR A 1006 23.28 3.71 4.08
CA TYR A 1006 21.93 3.42 4.57
C TYR A 1006 21.99 3.07 6.06
N GLY A 1007 21.30 3.83 6.91
CA GLY A 1007 21.27 3.56 8.36
C GLY A 1007 22.62 3.65 9.07
N GLU A 1008 23.63 4.30 8.47
CA GLU A 1008 25.03 4.37 8.93
C GLU A 1008 25.82 3.04 8.96
N ASP A 1009 25.14 1.89 8.92
CA ASP A 1009 25.74 0.55 8.93
C ASP A 1009 25.58 -0.21 7.59
N GLY A 1010 24.68 0.24 6.72
CA GLY A 1010 24.38 -0.36 5.43
C GLY A 1010 23.59 -1.65 5.50
N VAL A 1011 22.98 -1.98 6.63
CA VAL A 1011 22.32 -3.27 6.87
C VAL A 1011 20.85 -3.24 6.43
N ASP A 1012 20.39 -4.27 5.73
CA ASP A 1012 18.96 -4.48 5.41
C ASP A 1012 18.20 -4.96 6.66
N VAL A 1013 17.10 -4.27 6.96
CA VAL A 1013 16.21 -4.57 8.10
C VAL A 1013 15.70 -6.01 8.05
N HIS A 1014 15.42 -6.58 6.88
CA HIS A 1014 14.93 -7.96 6.76
C HIS A 1014 15.92 -9.00 7.30
N GLN A 1015 17.22 -8.69 7.32
CA GLN A 1015 18.28 -9.61 7.74
C GLN A 1015 18.92 -9.24 9.09
N THR A 1016 18.35 -8.28 9.82
CA THR A 1016 18.92 -7.79 11.09
C THR A 1016 18.81 -8.76 12.27
N SER A 1017 17.81 -9.63 12.27
CA SER A 1017 17.39 -10.41 13.44
C SER A 1017 18.53 -11.24 14.06
N PHE A 1018 19.24 -12.05 13.28
CA PHE A 1018 20.26 -12.96 13.82
C PHE A 1018 21.64 -12.33 14.03
N ILE A 1019 21.88 -11.08 13.59
CA ILE A 1019 23.20 -10.41 13.69
C ILE A 1019 23.68 -10.33 15.14
N ASN A 1020 22.77 -10.07 16.09
CA ASN A 1020 23.08 -9.95 17.51
C ASN A 1020 22.96 -11.28 18.28
N LYS A 1021 22.55 -12.39 17.64
CA LYS A 1021 22.32 -13.70 18.28
C LYS A 1021 23.52 -14.62 18.15
N PHE A 1022 24.61 -14.22 18.82
CA PHE A 1022 25.88 -14.92 18.79
C PHE A 1022 25.83 -16.38 19.22
N GLU A 1023 24.96 -16.74 20.17
CA GLU A 1023 24.77 -18.11 20.65
C GLU A 1023 24.19 -19.05 19.58
N ALA A 1024 23.19 -18.59 18.83
CA ALA A 1024 22.56 -19.37 17.77
C ALA A 1024 23.52 -19.56 16.58
N LEU A 1025 24.28 -18.52 16.24
CA LEU A 1025 25.29 -18.57 15.17
C LEU A 1025 26.47 -19.48 15.52
N SER A 1026 26.96 -19.42 16.77
CA SER A 1026 28.10 -20.25 17.21
C SER A 1026 27.75 -21.73 17.26
N THR A 1027 26.53 -22.06 17.69
CA THR A 1027 26.03 -23.43 17.76
C THR A 1027 25.85 -24.03 16.37
N ASN A 1028 25.40 -23.24 15.38
CA ASN A 1028 25.14 -23.68 14.01
C ASN A 1028 26.27 -23.32 13.01
N LYS A 1029 27.53 -23.30 13.47
CA LYS A 1029 28.69 -22.84 12.69
C LYS A 1029 28.83 -23.50 11.31
N GLU A 1030 28.55 -24.79 11.20
CA GLU A 1030 28.75 -25.57 9.96
C GLU A 1030 27.79 -25.09 8.87
N LEU A 1031 26.52 -24.85 9.22
CA LEU A 1031 25.50 -24.33 8.33
C LEU A 1031 25.82 -22.90 7.88
N VAL A 1032 26.11 -22.02 8.83
CA VAL A 1032 26.43 -20.62 8.53
C VAL A 1032 27.68 -20.55 7.65
N SER A 1033 28.70 -21.37 7.91
CA SER A 1033 29.90 -21.43 7.08
C SER A 1033 29.61 -21.89 5.65
N ASN A 1034 28.73 -22.88 5.44
CA ASN A 1034 28.38 -23.36 4.11
C ASN A 1034 27.60 -22.31 3.30
N CYS A 1035 26.66 -21.59 3.94
CA CYS A 1035 25.94 -20.49 3.31
C CYS A 1035 26.89 -19.33 2.94
N CYS A 1036 27.90 -19.06 3.77
CA CYS A 1036 28.83 -17.95 3.57
C CYS A 1036 30.04 -18.24 2.67
N ARG A 1037 30.31 -19.51 2.28
CA ARG A 1037 31.45 -19.89 1.42
C ARG A 1037 31.45 -19.23 0.03
N GLN A 1038 30.31 -18.68 -0.42
CA GLN A 1038 30.24 -17.94 -1.69
C GLN A 1038 30.80 -16.50 -1.59
N LEU A 1039 31.09 -16.00 -0.38
CA LEU A 1039 31.49 -14.61 -0.10
C LEU A 1039 32.96 -14.49 0.34
N ASP A 1040 33.88 -15.22 -0.30
CA ASP A 1040 35.33 -15.06 -0.09
C ASP A 1040 35.91 -13.74 -0.67
N ARG A 1041 35.05 -12.83 -1.14
CA ARG A 1041 35.45 -11.48 -1.56
C ARG A 1041 35.12 -10.49 -0.44
N SER A 1042 36.16 -9.96 0.20
CA SER A 1042 36.07 -8.71 0.96
C SER A 1042 35.34 -7.69 0.10
N SER A 1043 34.16 -7.21 0.53
CA SER A 1043 33.52 -6.12 -0.19
C SER A 1043 34.48 -4.92 -0.13
N PRO A 1044 34.73 -4.21 -1.25
CA PRO A 1044 35.58 -3.02 -1.23
C PRO A 1044 35.02 -1.88 -0.36
N TYR A 1045 33.78 -2.03 0.11
CA TYR A 1045 32.98 -1.01 0.77
C TYR A 1045 33.05 -1.07 2.31
N ILE A 1046 32.93 -2.25 2.92
CA ILE A 1046 33.05 -2.41 4.38
C ILE A 1046 34.17 -3.39 4.70
N ASN A 1047 35.37 -2.85 4.90
CA ASN A 1047 36.56 -3.61 5.29
C ASN A 1047 36.65 -3.86 6.80
N LYS A 1048 35.77 -3.24 7.61
CA LYS A 1048 35.79 -3.33 9.08
C LYS A 1048 34.37 -3.46 9.63
N LEU A 1049 34.17 -4.46 10.49
CA LEU A 1049 32.96 -4.55 11.33
C LEU A 1049 32.71 -3.25 12.10
N PRO A 1050 31.45 -2.81 12.24
CA PRO A 1050 31.11 -1.70 13.12
C PRO A 1050 31.65 -1.92 14.53
N TYR A 1051 32.25 -0.88 15.11
CA TYR A 1051 32.93 -0.98 16.41
C TYR A 1051 31.99 -1.52 17.51
N ALA A 1052 30.72 -1.09 17.50
CA ALA A 1052 29.71 -1.55 18.46
C ALA A 1052 29.43 -3.06 18.35
N LEU A 1053 29.34 -3.61 17.12
CA LEU A 1053 29.07 -5.02 16.91
C LEU A 1053 30.29 -5.87 17.29
N LYS A 1054 31.49 -5.42 16.92
CA LYS A 1054 32.75 -6.07 17.32
C LYS A 1054 32.91 -6.11 18.84
N ALA A 1055 32.66 -5.00 19.54
CA ALA A 1055 32.73 -4.93 20.99
C ALA A 1055 31.74 -5.88 21.68
N LYS A 1056 30.50 -5.99 21.16
CA LYS A 1056 29.49 -6.94 21.66
C LYS A 1056 29.92 -8.39 21.43
N ALA A 1057 30.43 -8.72 20.24
CA ALA A 1057 30.93 -10.05 19.91
C ALA A 1057 32.10 -10.46 20.82
N GLU A 1058 33.04 -9.54 21.08
CA GLU A 1058 34.17 -9.79 21.97
C GLU A 1058 33.77 -9.90 23.44
N LYS A 1059 32.78 -9.12 23.89
CA LYS A 1059 32.18 -9.27 25.23
C LYS A 1059 31.54 -10.66 25.36
N PHE A 1060 30.71 -11.05 24.40
CA PHE A 1060 30.06 -12.35 24.38
C PHE A 1060 31.07 -13.50 24.38
N PHE A 1061 32.11 -13.45 23.55
CA PHE A 1061 33.14 -14.49 23.51
C PHE A 1061 33.87 -14.63 24.87
N ARG A 1062 34.14 -13.52 25.55
CA ARG A 1062 34.76 -13.53 26.90
C ARG A 1062 33.84 -14.15 27.96
N ASP A 1063 32.54 -13.87 27.91
CA ASP A 1063 31.56 -14.41 28.86
C ASP A 1063 31.27 -15.89 28.57
N PHE A 1064 31.14 -16.26 27.29
CA PHE A 1064 30.85 -17.62 26.83
C PHE A 1064 32.01 -18.59 27.08
N SER A 1065 33.26 -18.14 26.89
CA SER A 1065 34.46 -18.93 27.21
C SER A 1065 34.57 -19.33 28.69
N LYS A 1066 33.82 -18.67 29.59
CA LYS A 1066 33.80 -18.99 31.03
C LYS A 1066 32.72 -20.01 31.41
N GLN A 1067 31.67 -20.20 30.60
CA GLN A 1067 30.45 -20.90 30.99
C GLN A 1067 30.31 -22.33 30.43
N ARG A 1068 30.98 -22.70 29.33
CA ARG A 1068 30.94 -24.08 28.77
C ARG A 1068 32.29 -24.51 28.18
N ASN A 1069 32.76 -25.71 28.55
CA ASN A 1069 33.82 -26.44 27.85
C ASN A 1069 33.29 -26.95 26.50
N LEU A 1070 33.38 -26.13 25.45
CA LEU A 1070 33.23 -26.60 24.06
C LEU A 1070 34.52 -26.26 23.30
N GLY A 1071 35.50 -27.15 23.40
CA GLY A 1071 36.74 -27.05 22.62
C GLY A 1071 36.45 -27.19 21.13
N SER A 1072 36.54 -26.09 20.37
CA SER A 1072 37.04 -26.07 18.97
C SER A 1072 36.97 -24.69 18.31
N LEU A 1073 36.24 -23.70 18.87
CA LEU A 1073 36.06 -22.42 18.18
C LEU A 1073 37.20 -21.43 18.51
N LYS A 1074 38.10 -21.19 17.55
CA LYS A 1074 39.12 -20.15 17.69
C LYS A 1074 38.45 -18.77 17.59
N ARG A 1075 38.94 -17.80 18.37
CA ARG A 1075 38.46 -16.39 18.33
C ARG A 1075 38.43 -15.82 16.91
N ALA A 1076 39.46 -16.13 16.12
CA ALA A 1076 39.57 -15.68 14.74
C ALA A 1076 38.44 -16.23 13.85
N ASP A 1077 38.11 -17.51 13.99
CA ASP A 1077 37.08 -18.17 13.18
C ASP A 1077 35.68 -17.65 13.54
N PHE A 1078 35.44 -17.34 14.82
CA PHE A 1078 34.20 -16.72 15.28
C PHE A 1078 34.01 -15.29 14.76
N LEU A 1079 35.05 -14.46 14.79
CA LEU A 1079 34.98 -13.11 14.25
C LEU A 1079 34.77 -13.14 12.73
N LYS A 1080 35.47 -14.02 12.01
CA LYS A 1080 35.24 -14.24 10.58
C LYS A 1080 33.80 -14.66 10.27
N LEU A 1081 33.22 -15.56 11.06
CA LEU A 1081 31.83 -15.96 10.90
C LEU A 1081 30.87 -14.76 10.99
N ILE A 1082 31.09 -13.87 11.96
CA ILE A 1082 30.30 -12.66 12.13
C ILE A 1082 30.55 -11.66 10.99
N GLU A 1083 31.78 -11.52 10.52
CA GLU A 1083 32.12 -10.69 9.35
C GLU A 1083 31.37 -11.16 8.11
N HIS A 1084 31.42 -12.46 7.80
CA HIS A 1084 30.68 -13.03 6.68
C HIS A 1084 29.16 -12.83 6.83
N LYS A 1085 28.64 -13.03 8.04
CA LYS A 1085 27.21 -12.81 8.29
C LYS A 1085 26.84 -11.34 8.08
N TYR A 1086 27.62 -10.41 8.59
CA TYR A 1086 27.39 -8.99 8.43
C TYR A 1086 27.38 -8.57 6.95
N VAL A 1087 28.35 -9.05 6.15
CA VAL A 1087 28.41 -8.78 4.71
C VAL A 1087 27.18 -9.33 3.96
N SER A 1088 26.67 -10.49 4.36
CA SER A 1088 25.46 -11.06 3.75
C SER A 1088 24.19 -10.23 4.04
N CYS A 1089 24.17 -9.49 5.15
CA CYS A 1089 23.04 -8.68 5.60
C CYS A 1089 23.02 -7.25 5.03
N LEU A 1090 23.98 -6.88 4.17
CA LEU A 1090 24.01 -5.53 3.59
C LEU A 1090 22.87 -5.31 2.60
N ALA A 1091 22.31 -4.09 2.62
CA ALA A 1091 21.28 -3.66 1.70
C ALA A 1091 21.78 -3.73 0.25
N GLN A 1092 20.94 -4.27 -0.64
CA GLN A 1092 21.31 -4.48 -2.03
C GLN A 1092 21.19 -3.16 -2.83
N PRO A 1093 22.11 -2.88 -3.77
CA PRO A 1093 21.93 -1.76 -4.69
C PRO A 1093 20.62 -1.87 -5.47
N GLY A 1094 19.89 -0.76 -5.57
CA GLY A 1094 18.57 -0.68 -6.21
C GLY A 1094 17.40 -0.78 -5.24
N GLU A 1095 17.63 -1.07 -3.95
CA GLU A 1095 16.57 -1.20 -2.96
C GLU A 1095 15.83 0.14 -2.72
N PRO A 1096 14.48 0.17 -2.85
CA PRO A 1096 13.69 1.41 -2.70
C PRO A 1096 13.45 1.74 -1.23
N VAL A 1097 14.51 2.16 -0.54
CA VAL A 1097 14.53 2.40 0.91
C VAL A 1097 13.56 3.51 1.35
N GLY A 1098 13.29 4.51 0.51
CA GLY A 1098 12.33 5.57 0.86
C GLY A 1098 10.88 5.08 0.90
N VAL A 1099 10.51 4.21 -0.04
CA VAL A 1099 9.20 3.53 -0.04
C VAL A 1099 9.05 2.66 1.19
N LEU A 1100 10.06 1.85 1.52
CA LEU A 1100 10.05 0.99 2.71
C LEU A 1100 9.91 1.82 3.99
N ALA A 1101 10.69 2.89 4.14
CA ALA A 1101 10.62 3.79 5.29
C ALA A 1101 9.21 4.42 5.44
N SER A 1102 8.62 4.88 4.33
CA SER A 1102 7.27 5.46 4.35
C SER A 1102 6.20 4.47 4.80
N GLN A 1103 6.29 3.20 4.36
CA GLN A 1103 5.35 2.14 4.74
C GLN A 1103 5.55 1.72 6.21
N SER A 1104 6.81 1.61 6.64
CA SER A 1104 7.16 1.25 8.02
C SER A 1104 6.74 2.29 9.05
N VAL A 1105 6.47 3.53 8.64
CA VAL A 1105 5.83 4.56 9.50
C VAL A 1105 4.32 4.57 9.32
N GLY A 1106 3.84 4.49 8.07
CA GLY A 1106 2.42 4.60 7.74
C GLY A 1106 1.56 3.44 8.25
N GLU A 1107 2.04 2.20 8.16
CA GLU A 1107 1.29 1.02 8.57
C GLU A 1107 1.10 0.97 10.10
N PRO A 1108 2.13 1.11 10.95
CA PRO A 1108 1.93 1.12 12.41
C PRO A 1108 1.12 2.32 12.89
N ALA A 1109 1.11 3.44 12.15
CA ALA A 1109 0.25 4.58 12.46
C ALA A 1109 -1.25 4.24 12.33
N THR A 1110 -1.62 3.17 11.62
CA THR A 1110 -2.99 2.61 11.63
C THR A 1110 -3.27 1.74 12.86
N GLN A 1111 -2.25 1.31 13.61
CA GLN A 1111 -2.38 0.50 14.83
C GLN A 1111 -2.30 1.34 16.11
N MET A 1112 -1.73 2.54 16.06
CA MET A 1112 -1.76 3.52 17.16
C MET A 1112 -3.13 4.21 17.30
N THR A 1113 -4.14 3.71 16.58
CA THR A 1113 -5.51 4.20 16.57
C THR A 1113 -6.38 3.34 17.46
#